data_AF-A0A972DAX5-F1
#
_entry.id   AF-A0A972DAX5-F1
#
_cell.length_a   1.000
_cell.length_b   1.000
_cell.length_c   1.000
_cell.angle_alpha   90.00
_cell.angle_beta   90.00
_cell.angle_gamma   90.00
#
_symmetry.space_group_name_H-M   'P 1'
#
loop_
_entity.id
_entity.type
_entity.pdbx_description
1 polymer ?
#
loop_
_entity_poly.entity_id
_entity_poly.type
_entity_poly.pdbx_seq_one_letter_code
_entity_poly.pdbx_strand_id
1 'polypeptide(L)'
;MRRTWLVFALGLLVACGTETEEPELPPEELGRCADFDPLKRPLFGDAHVHTTISLDANTQGTRLRPIDAYRFALGEEVGIQPHDPEGNPMRTVRLRAPLDFVAVSDHAEFFGTIHGCLTPGSKIYDRDDCVTFREDPDKAFYRFNLLVSARPGDARYPAVCGKNAKHCKGPGDVIWREIREAAEAFYDREDTCRFTTFVAYEWSGAPGTRNWHRNVIFRNEHVLERPISYFDESRPEVLWRLLKEECIEAKGHCDVLAIPHNTNLSNGTMMTGIDSTGAPYTAAIAALQAELEPLIEIYQHKGDSECLPELGGPDEFCDFEKVPYVTLAGANLGSVSQPPEADFVRNILAEGMRIESEIDVNPFAFGIVAGTDTHLGTPGNVEEDGYPGHAGAGTPAREELPPGLVDDVYFSPGGLTAVWAEENSREAIFLAMRRKETFGTSGPRIPIRFFGAWDLPEGLCDDVDRVAKAYDAGVPMGGTLESSGASKPAFAVWASADPDSAVGLERLQIIKITVDGDSHEVEVFDVAGDTSGEATVDDACNPVPLEGGASELCGIFVDEDYDPTKKTLYYARALENPTCRWHTLACLAAGVDCEDPETIGKGYEACCAPKSPNHPPVPREIRERAWTSPIWIAPSP
;
A
#
# COMPACT_ATOMS: atom_id res chain seq x y z
N MET A 1 34.18 44.73 -62.52
CA MET A 1 33.07 45.20 -61.68
C MET A 1 32.14 44.03 -61.42
N ARG A 2 32.32 43.32 -60.30
CA ARG A 2 31.50 42.15 -59.92
C ARG A 2 30.60 42.54 -58.75
N ARG A 3 29.30 42.29 -58.93
CA ARG A 3 28.21 42.49 -57.98
C ARG A 3 28.18 41.37 -56.94
N THR A 4 27.96 41.77 -55.70
CA THR A 4 27.57 41.00 -54.53
C THR A 4 26.16 40.44 -54.69
N TRP A 5 25.94 39.18 -54.28
CA TRP A 5 24.65 38.67 -53.82
C TRP A 5 24.91 37.68 -52.67
N LEU A 6 24.27 37.94 -51.53
CA LEU A 6 24.18 37.04 -50.39
C LEU A 6 23.30 35.83 -50.74
N VAL A 7 23.70 34.64 -50.24
CA VAL A 7 22.83 33.48 -50.11
C VAL A 7 22.82 33.11 -48.63
N PHE A 8 21.65 33.21 -48.01
CA PHE A 8 21.36 32.64 -46.68
C PHE A 8 21.15 31.13 -46.85
N ALA A 9 21.95 30.32 -46.17
CA ALA A 9 21.72 28.88 -46.05
C ALA A 9 21.04 28.60 -44.72
N LEU A 10 19.80 28.10 -44.81
CA LEU A 10 18.98 27.61 -43.71
C LEU A 10 19.56 26.26 -43.26
N GLY A 11 20.07 26.18 -42.03
CA GLY A 11 20.51 24.91 -41.43
C GLY A 11 19.33 24.24 -40.74
N LEU A 12 18.92 23.07 -41.23
CA LEU A 12 18.06 22.16 -40.48
C LEU A 12 18.83 21.65 -39.25
N LEU A 13 18.33 21.95 -38.05
CA LEU A 13 18.69 21.23 -36.82
C LEU A 13 17.68 20.09 -36.68
N VAL A 14 18.16 18.87 -36.95
CA VAL A 14 17.48 17.64 -36.52
C VAL A 14 17.76 17.51 -35.02
N ALA A 15 16.73 17.68 -34.21
CA ALA A 15 16.80 17.35 -32.78
C ALA A 15 16.70 15.83 -32.65
N CYS A 16 17.78 15.18 -32.23
CA CYS A 16 17.74 13.81 -31.73
C CYS A 16 17.01 13.83 -30.39
N GLY A 17 15.89 13.11 -30.30
CA GLY A 17 15.28 12.77 -29.03
C GLY A 17 16.27 11.96 -28.20
N THR A 18 16.40 12.33 -26.94
CA THR A 18 17.12 11.55 -25.94
C THR A 18 16.22 10.39 -25.53
N GLU A 19 16.52 9.18 -26.01
CA GLU A 19 16.15 7.97 -25.27
C GLU A 19 16.75 8.11 -23.87
N THR A 20 15.90 8.12 -22.86
CA THR A 20 16.33 7.96 -21.48
C THR A 20 16.82 6.51 -21.34
N GLU A 21 18.12 6.29 -21.53
CA GLU A 21 18.77 5.07 -21.04
C GLU A 21 18.48 4.99 -19.54
N GLU A 22 17.78 3.94 -19.12
CA GLU A 22 17.67 3.59 -17.70
C GLU A 22 19.09 3.50 -17.13
N PRO A 23 19.35 4.05 -15.93
CA PRO A 23 20.67 3.97 -15.33
C PRO A 23 21.06 2.49 -15.20
N GLU A 24 22.08 2.06 -15.96
CA GLU A 24 22.71 0.73 -15.83
C GLU A 24 23.39 0.64 -14.45
N LEU A 25 22.60 0.30 -13.44
CA LEU A 25 23.11 -0.24 -12.20
C LEU A 25 23.54 -1.70 -12.48
N PRO A 26 24.69 -2.16 -11.95
CA PRO A 26 25.15 -3.51 -12.22
C PRO A 26 24.08 -4.52 -11.77
N PRO A 27 23.75 -5.51 -12.61
CA PRO A 27 22.74 -6.51 -12.28
C PRO A 27 23.17 -7.28 -11.03
N GLU A 28 22.18 -7.72 -10.26
CA GLU A 28 22.39 -8.57 -9.11
C GLU A 28 23.22 -9.81 -9.49
N GLU A 29 24.13 -10.25 -8.62
CA GLU A 29 25.07 -11.36 -8.90
C GLU A 29 24.37 -12.70 -9.20
N LEU A 30 23.05 -12.79 -9.00
CA LEU A 30 22.18 -13.93 -9.25
C LEU A 30 22.07 -14.34 -10.74
N GLY A 31 22.18 -13.39 -11.67
CA GLY A 31 21.78 -13.63 -13.06
C GLY A 31 20.25 -13.76 -13.20
N ARG A 32 19.78 -14.37 -14.29
CA ARG A 32 18.33 -14.53 -14.55
C ARG A 32 17.78 -15.81 -13.94
N CYS A 33 16.57 -15.72 -13.41
CA CYS A 33 15.75 -16.83 -12.95
C CYS A 33 15.34 -17.73 -14.13
N ALA A 34 15.09 -19.00 -13.85
CA ALA A 34 14.72 -20.02 -14.82
C ALA A 34 13.37 -19.74 -15.50
N ASP A 35 12.52 -18.96 -14.84
CA ASP A 35 11.19 -18.55 -15.28
C ASP A 35 11.12 -17.07 -15.68
N PHE A 36 12.27 -16.47 -16.03
CA PHE A 36 12.33 -15.14 -16.63
C PHE A 36 11.39 -15.02 -17.84
N ASP A 37 10.51 -14.03 -17.80
CA ASP A 37 9.57 -13.70 -18.86
C ASP A 37 9.72 -12.22 -19.24
N PRO A 38 10.17 -11.89 -20.47
CA PRO A 38 10.27 -10.49 -20.92
C PRO A 38 8.91 -9.77 -20.98
N LEU A 39 7.80 -10.52 -21.01
CA LEU A 39 6.44 -9.96 -20.99
C LEU A 39 5.91 -9.76 -19.56
N LYS A 40 6.71 -10.10 -18.55
CA LYS A 40 6.44 -9.95 -17.12
C LYS A 40 5.27 -10.81 -16.64
N ARG A 41 5.34 -11.20 -15.38
CA ARG A 41 4.28 -11.94 -14.68
C ARG A 41 3.84 -11.19 -13.44
N PRO A 42 2.61 -11.42 -12.94
CA PRO A 42 2.18 -10.79 -11.72
C PRO A 42 2.85 -11.52 -10.56
N LEU A 43 3.47 -10.77 -9.66
CA LEU A 43 4.01 -11.28 -8.40
C LEU A 43 3.25 -10.59 -7.27
N PHE A 44 2.71 -11.38 -6.34
CA PHE A 44 1.92 -10.91 -5.21
C PHE A 44 2.73 -10.98 -3.92
N GLY A 45 2.71 -9.91 -3.15
CA GLY A 45 3.44 -9.79 -1.92
C GLY A 45 2.81 -8.82 -0.94
N ASP A 46 3.52 -8.63 0.16
CA ASP A 46 3.11 -7.73 1.22
C ASP A 46 4.30 -6.88 1.66
N ALA A 47 4.16 -5.57 1.52
CA ALA A 47 5.22 -4.61 1.82
C ALA A 47 5.00 -3.88 3.15
N HIS A 48 3.95 -4.24 3.90
CA HIS A 48 3.51 -3.56 5.09
C HIS A 48 3.20 -4.58 6.19
N VAL A 49 4.22 -4.95 6.96
CA VAL A 49 4.19 -6.11 7.86
C VAL A 49 4.92 -5.79 9.15
N HIS A 50 4.22 -5.90 10.27
CA HIS A 50 4.78 -5.71 11.60
C HIS A 50 4.92 -7.03 12.35
N THR A 51 6.03 -7.18 13.04
CA THR A 51 6.42 -8.33 13.83
C THR A 51 6.59 -7.93 15.30
N THR A 52 7.06 -8.84 16.16
CA THR A 52 7.37 -8.53 17.57
C THR A 52 8.39 -7.38 17.75
N ILE A 53 9.05 -6.93 16.69
CA ILE A 53 9.98 -5.80 16.74
C ILE A 53 9.22 -4.46 16.72
N SER A 54 8.06 -4.37 16.06
CA SER A 54 7.24 -3.16 16.04
C SER A 54 6.59 -2.90 17.40
N LEU A 55 6.42 -1.62 17.74
CA LEU A 55 5.85 -1.19 19.02
C LEU A 55 4.41 -1.69 19.19
N ASP A 56 3.57 -1.39 18.21
CA ASP A 56 2.14 -1.68 18.20
C ASP A 56 1.80 -3.13 17.88
N ALA A 57 2.77 -3.94 17.46
CA ALA A 57 2.68 -5.40 17.50
C ALA A 57 3.07 -5.97 18.87
N ASN A 58 4.22 -5.55 19.39
CA ASN A 58 4.80 -6.11 20.62
C ASN A 58 3.91 -5.86 21.84
N THR A 59 3.38 -4.64 21.98
CA THR A 59 2.50 -4.30 23.10
C THR A 59 1.19 -5.08 23.04
N GLN A 60 0.80 -5.61 21.88
CA GLN A 60 -0.44 -6.38 21.69
C GLN A 60 -0.24 -7.89 21.82
N GLY A 61 0.98 -8.32 22.17
CA GLY A 61 1.30 -9.71 22.48
C GLY A 61 1.90 -10.52 21.33
N THR A 62 2.17 -9.89 20.19
CA THR A 62 2.80 -10.54 19.04
C THR A 62 4.20 -11.02 19.40
N ARG A 63 4.44 -12.32 19.14
CA ARG A 63 5.72 -12.99 19.41
C ARG A 63 6.47 -13.41 18.14
N LEU A 64 5.79 -13.40 16.99
CA LEU A 64 6.40 -13.76 15.71
C LEU A 64 7.50 -12.76 15.35
N ARG A 65 8.65 -13.28 14.90
CA ARG A 65 9.81 -12.50 14.45
C ARG A 65 9.84 -12.42 12.92
N PRO A 66 10.72 -11.60 12.31
CA PRO A 66 10.82 -11.52 10.84
C PRO A 66 10.97 -12.88 10.15
N ILE A 67 11.76 -13.80 10.73
CA ILE A 67 11.90 -15.16 10.19
C ILE A 67 10.60 -15.97 10.20
N ASP A 68 9.71 -15.73 11.16
CA ASP A 68 8.44 -16.44 11.27
C ASP A 68 7.43 -15.86 10.28
N ALA A 69 7.46 -14.53 10.06
CA ALA A 69 6.69 -13.88 9.01
C ALA A 69 7.06 -14.43 7.62
N TYR A 70 8.36 -14.63 7.34
CA TYR A 70 8.81 -15.23 6.07
C TYR A 70 8.43 -16.71 5.94
N ARG A 71 8.49 -17.50 7.03
CA ARG A 71 7.96 -18.89 7.02
C ARG A 71 6.47 -18.93 6.73
N PHE A 72 5.70 -18.05 7.36
CA PHE A 72 4.28 -17.93 7.11
C PHE A 72 3.99 -17.57 5.65
N ALA A 73 4.74 -16.61 5.08
CA ALA A 73 4.64 -16.22 3.68
C ALA A 73 4.92 -17.39 2.71
N LEU A 74 5.79 -18.32 3.09
CA LEU A 74 6.07 -19.57 2.36
C LEU A 74 4.99 -20.65 2.57
N GLY A 75 3.94 -20.36 3.33
CA GLY A 75 2.83 -21.26 3.60
C GLY A 75 3.05 -22.23 4.76
N GLU A 76 4.01 -21.97 5.66
CA GLU A 76 4.12 -22.69 6.93
C GLU A 76 3.01 -22.26 7.92
N GLU A 77 2.57 -23.18 8.77
CA GLU A 77 1.66 -22.85 9.87
C GLU A 77 2.45 -22.18 10.99
N VAL A 78 1.94 -21.05 11.50
CA VAL A 78 2.53 -20.32 12.63
C VAL A 78 1.55 -20.15 13.77
N GLY A 79 2.08 -20.10 14.99
CA GLY A 79 1.29 -19.86 16.20
C GLY A 79 1.14 -18.36 16.48
N ILE A 80 -0.07 -17.91 16.75
CA ILE A 80 -0.37 -16.52 17.13
C ILE A 80 -0.93 -16.46 18.55
N GLN A 81 -0.95 -15.26 19.13
CA GLN A 81 -1.54 -15.00 20.44
C GLN A 81 -3.02 -15.42 20.52
N PRO A 82 -3.58 -15.70 21.71
CA PRO A 82 -2.89 -15.76 23.00
C PRO A 82 -2.01 -17.01 23.12
N HIS A 83 -1.13 -17.01 24.12
CA HIS A 83 -0.25 -18.14 24.44
C HIS A 83 -0.54 -18.64 25.85
N ASP A 84 -0.45 -19.95 26.08
CA ASP A 84 -0.59 -20.54 27.42
C ASP A 84 0.59 -20.16 28.35
N PRO A 85 0.52 -20.45 29.66
CA PRO A 85 1.60 -20.16 30.60
C PRO A 85 2.95 -20.81 30.28
N GLU A 86 2.93 -21.93 29.55
CA GLU A 86 4.12 -22.63 29.03
C GLU A 86 4.68 -21.97 27.76
N GLY A 87 3.95 -21.02 27.18
CA GLY A 87 4.32 -20.26 26.00
C GLY A 87 3.89 -20.87 24.67
N ASN A 88 3.05 -21.91 24.68
CA ASN A 88 2.51 -22.51 23.46
C ASN A 88 1.39 -21.62 22.89
N PRO A 89 1.31 -21.46 21.56
CA PRO A 89 0.23 -20.72 20.93
C PRO A 89 -1.10 -21.44 21.11
N MET A 90 -2.15 -20.68 21.41
CA MET A 90 -3.52 -21.21 21.54
C MET A 90 -4.30 -21.16 20.22
N ARG A 91 -3.76 -20.44 19.22
CA ARG A 91 -4.29 -20.33 17.87
C ARG A 91 -3.16 -20.51 16.87
N THR A 92 -3.46 -21.12 15.73
CA THR A 92 -2.55 -21.20 14.60
C THR A 92 -3.23 -20.64 13.36
N VAL A 93 -2.41 -20.14 12.44
CA VAL A 93 -2.84 -19.63 11.14
C VAL A 93 -1.90 -20.12 10.05
N ARG A 94 -2.41 -20.20 8.82
CA ARG A 94 -1.66 -20.60 7.63
C ARG A 94 -2.25 -19.93 6.40
N LEU A 95 -1.40 -19.42 5.51
CA LEU A 95 -1.87 -18.93 4.20
C LEU A 95 -2.43 -20.05 3.34
N ARG A 96 -3.49 -19.75 2.57
CA ARG A 96 -4.03 -20.67 1.56
C ARG A 96 -3.04 -20.94 0.44
N ALA A 97 -2.39 -19.88 -0.03
CA ALA A 97 -1.31 -19.94 -1.01
C ALA A 97 -0.12 -19.07 -0.55
N PRO A 98 1.14 -19.48 -0.82
CA PRO A 98 2.31 -18.68 -0.53
C PRO A 98 2.31 -17.31 -1.23
N LEU A 99 3.15 -16.39 -0.76
CA LEU A 99 3.46 -15.12 -1.42
C LEU A 99 4.72 -15.23 -2.28
N ASP A 100 4.84 -14.36 -3.28
CA ASP A 100 6.04 -14.22 -4.10
C ASP A 100 7.11 -13.38 -3.39
N PHE A 101 6.70 -12.34 -2.66
CA PHE A 101 7.64 -11.49 -1.92
C PHE A 101 7.07 -10.88 -0.63
N VAL A 102 7.96 -10.52 0.30
CA VAL A 102 7.60 -9.81 1.54
C VAL A 102 8.65 -8.77 1.93
N ALA A 103 8.19 -7.62 2.43
CA ALA A 103 9.01 -6.67 3.17
C ALA A 103 8.49 -6.54 4.61
N VAL A 104 9.32 -6.88 5.60
CA VAL A 104 9.00 -6.60 7.01
C VAL A 104 9.34 -5.14 7.30
N SER A 105 8.34 -4.37 7.72
CA SER A 105 8.39 -2.92 7.87
C SER A 105 8.12 -2.47 9.31
N ASP A 106 8.78 -3.10 10.28
CA ASP A 106 8.63 -2.71 11.69
C ASP A 106 9.04 -1.23 11.95
N HIS A 107 8.38 -0.57 12.92
CA HIS A 107 8.67 0.82 13.32
C HIS A 107 10.12 1.04 13.81
N ALA A 108 10.92 1.78 13.06
CA ALA A 108 12.34 2.01 13.35
C ALA A 108 12.58 2.83 14.63
N GLU A 109 11.60 3.62 15.06
CA GLU A 109 11.65 4.53 16.22
C GLU A 109 11.93 3.79 17.53
N PHE A 110 11.47 2.54 17.62
CA PHE A 110 11.45 1.78 18.87
C PHE A 110 12.35 0.56 18.90
N PHE A 111 13.07 0.23 17.81
CA PHE A 111 14.00 -0.90 17.74
C PHE A 111 14.90 -1.02 18.98
N GLY A 112 15.60 0.07 19.33
CA GLY A 112 16.50 0.08 20.47
C GLY A 112 15.79 0.05 21.83
N THR A 113 14.61 0.68 21.91
CA THR A 113 13.82 0.76 23.15
C THR A 113 13.24 -0.61 23.48
N ILE A 114 12.53 -1.24 22.54
CA ILE A 114 11.88 -2.55 22.72
C ILE A 114 12.93 -3.60 23.04
N HIS A 115 13.99 -3.70 22.22
CA HIS A 115 15.06 -4.66 22.46
C HIS A 115 15.69 -4.49 23.85
N GLY A 116 16.04 -3.27 24.24
CA GLY A 116 16.67 -3.05 25.54
C GLY A 116 15.72 -3.18 26.73
N CYS A 117 14.41 -2.94 26.57
CA CYS A 117 13.41 -3.19 27.61
C CYS A 117 13.15 -4.69 27.81
N LEU A 118 13.34 -5.51 26.78
CA LEU A 118 13.14 -6.97 26.83
C LEU A 118 14.42 -7.76 27.12
N THR A 119 15.59 -7.12 27.19
CA THR A 119 16.88 -7.79 27.40
C THR A 119 17.37 -7.65 28.85
N PRO A 120 17.29 -8.70 29.70
CA PRO A 120 17.86 -8.66 31.05
C PRO A 120 19.34 -8.27 31.04
N GLY A 121 19.72 -7.35 31.92
CA GLY A 121 21.09 -6.83 31.99
C GLY A 121 21.39 -5.68 31.01
N SER A 122 20.46 -5.32 30.12
CA SER A 122 20.52 -4.05 29.39
C SER A 122 20.51 -2.86 30.36
N LYS A 123 21.24 -1.79 30.03
CA LYS A 123 21.33 -0.57 30.86
C LYS A 123 19.99 0.10 31.12
N ILE A 124 19.00 -0.18 30.29
CA ILE A 124 17.66 0.42 30.37
C ILE A 124 16.62 -0.50 30.97
N TYR A 125 16.95 -1.78 31.18
CA TYR A 125 16.00 -2.83 31.57
C TYR A 125 15.19 -2.46 32.82
N ASP A 126 15.86 -1.94 33.86
CA ASP A 126 15.24 -1.61 35.15
C ASP A 126 14.69 -0.17 35.23
N ARG A 127 14.66 0.57 34.12
CA ARG A 127 14.06 1.92 34.11
C ARG A 127 12.54 1.81 34.12
N ASP A 128 11.87 2.76 34.79
CA ASP A 128 10.40 2.81 34.93
C ASP A 128 9.65 2.62 33.60
N ASP A 129 10.16 3.19 32.51
CA ASP A 129 9.56 3.06 31.17
C ASP A 129 9.59 1.61 30.66
N CYS A 130 10.69 0.90 30.88
CA CYS A 130 10.85 -0.51 30.51
C CYS A 130 10.15 -1.46 31.49
N VAL A 131 10.09 -1.12 32.77
CA VAL A 131 9.26 -1.83 33.74
C VAL A 131 7.78 -1.73 33.33
N THR A 132 7.31 -0.52 33.02
CA THR A 132 5.96 -0.30 32.48
C THR A 132 5.76 -1.08 31.19
N PHE A 133 6.71 -1.05 30.25
CA PHE A 133 6.61 -1.82 29.01
C PHE A 133 6.38 -3.32 29.22
N ARG A 134 6.98 -3.91 30.26
CA ARG A 134 6.83 -5.34 30.57
C ARG A 134 5.60 -5.66 31.42
N GLU A 135 5.25 -4.79 32.35
CA GLU A 135 4.20 -5.03 33.36
C GLU A 135 2.82 -4.45 32.98
N ASP A 136 2.79 -3.41 32.16
CA ASP A 136 1.59 -2.68 31.73
C ASP A 136 1.74 -2.22 30.27
N PRO A 137 1.68 -3.16 29.30
CA PRO A 137 1.94 -2.91 27.89
C PRO A 137 0.94 -1.94 27.26
N ASP A 138 -0.31 -1.90 27.71
CA ASP A 138 -1.32 -0.95 27.23
C ASP A 138 -0.92 0.49 27.56
N LYS A 139 -0.51 0.73 28.82
CA LYS A 139 0.00 2.04 29.21
C LYS A 139 1.29 2.39 28.48
N ALA A 140 2.14 1.41 28.20
CA ALA A 140 3.36 1.62 27.43
C ALA A 140 3.06 2.00 25.98
N PHE A 141 2.08 1.35 25.34
CA PHE A 141 1.59 1.65 24.00
C PHE A 141 1.20 3.12 23.88
N TYR A 142 0.31 3.62 24.75
CA TYR A 142 -0.10 5.03 24.72
C TYR A 142 1.09 5.97 25.00
N ARG A 143 1.92 5.64 25.98
CA ARG A 143 3.02 6.51 26.39
C ARG A 143 4.08 6.68 25.30
N PHE A 144 4.40 5.60 24.59
CA PHE A 144 5.42 5.62 23.53
C PHE A 144 4.85 6.23 22.24
N ASN A 145 3.60 5.94 21.87
CA ASN A 145 2.95 6.59 20.73
C ASN A 145 2.80 8.12 20.88
N LEU A 146 2.71 8.64 22.11
CA LEU A 146 2.75 10.09 22.35
C LEU A 146 4.09 10.74 21.95
N LEU A 147 5.19 10.00 21.84
CA LEU A 147 6.49 10.53 21.44
C LEU A 147 6.57 10.75 19.93
N VAL A 148 6.04 9.83 19.12
CA VAL A 148 5.91 10.02 17.65
C VAL A 148 4.80 11.00 17.30
N SER A 149 3.87 11.25 18.24
CA SER A 149 2.84 12.29 18.10
C SER A 149 3.35 13.72 18.30
N ALA A 150 4.61 13.90 18.71
CA ALA A 150 5.20 15.22 18.86
C ALA A 150 5.31 15.94 17.50
N ARG A 151 5.31 17.27 17.55
CA ARG A 151 5.51 18.10 16.36
C ARG A 151 6.89 17.83 15.74
N PRO A 152 7.06 18.02 14.42
CA PRO A 152 8.37 17.93 13.80
C PRO A 152 9.39 18.83 14.52
N GLY A 153 10.57 18.28 14.80
CA GLY A 153 11.64 18.92 15.58
C GLY A 153 11.59 18.67 17.10
N ASP A 154 10.44 18.26 17.65
CA ASP A 154 10.30 17.89 19.07
C ASP A 154 10.29 16.36 19.29
N ALA A 155 10.07 15.60 18.22
CA ALA A 155 10.15 14.14 18.21
C ALA A 155 11.53 13.68 18.68
N ARG A 156 11.55 12.70 19.59
CA ARG A 156 12.79 12.23 20.19
C ARG A 156 12.59 10.86 20.78
N TYR A 157 13.68 10.10 20.77
CA TYR A 157 13.74 8.86 21.52
C TYR A 157 13.32 9.07 22.98
N PRO A 158 12.69 8.06 23.61
CA PRO A 158 12.46 8.08 25.04
C PRO A 158 13.78 8.39 25.78
N ALA A 159 13.70 9.00 26.97
CA ALA A 159 14.88 9.36 27.79
C ALA A 159 15.84 8.18 28.08
N VAL A 160 15.36 6.98 27.77
CA VAL A 160 15.98 5.66 27.67
C VAL A 160 17.19 5.60 26.72
N CYS A 161 17.14 6.20 25.52
CA CYS A 161 18.28 6.22 24.56
C CYS A 161 19.25 7.39 24.81
N GLY A 162 18.96 8.26 25.79
CA GLY A 162 19.70 9.49 26.06
C GLY A 162 19.08 10.71 25.36
N LYS A 163 19.13 11.87 26.03
CA LYS A 163 18.58 13.13 25.48
C LYS A 163 19.37 13.51 24.21
N ASN A 164 18.68 13.77 23.11
CA ASN A 164 19.25 14.13 21.80
C ASN A 164 20.12 13.03 21.17
N ALA A 165 19.91 11.76 21.52
CA ALA A 165 20.55 10.67 20.79
C ALA A 165 20.09 10.71 19.33
N LYS A 166 21.04 10.88 18.41
CA LYS A 166 20.85 10.57 16.99
C LYS A 166 21.27 9.13 16.78
N HIS A 167 20.33 8.32 16.32
CA HIS A 167 20.35 6.88 16.24
C HIS A 167 20.57 6.27 17.63
N CYS A 168 19.60 5.51 18.15
CA CYS A 168 19.76 4.84 19.45
C CYS A 168 20.87 3.76 19.39
N LYS A 169 22.13 4.18 19.50
CA LYS A 169 23.33 3.37 19.27
C LYS A 169 23.37 2.17 20.20
N GLY A 170 23.70 1.00 19.65
CA GLY A 170 23.78 -0.27 20.38
C GLY A 170 22.54 -1.13 20.15
N PRO A 171 21.50 -1.09 21.02
CA PRO A 171 20.31 -1.91 20.89
C PRO A 171 19.61 -1.86 19.53
N GLY A 172 19.48 -0.68 18.91
CA GLY A 172 18.87 -0.54 17.58
C GLY A 172 19.70 -1.22 16.47
N ASP A 173 21.03 -1.23 16.61
CA ASP A 173 21.95 -1.86 15.65
C ASP A 173 21.86 -3.40 15.70
N VAL A 174 21.42 -3.96 16.83
CA VAL A 174 21.15 -5.41 16.96
C VAL A 174 19.92 -5.77 16.14
N ILE A 175 18.83 -5.03 16.31
CA ILE A 175 17.57 -5.25 15.61
C ILE A 175 17.71 -4.99 14.11
N TRP A 176 18.37 -3.90 13.70
CA TRP A 176 18.56 -3.62 12.27
C TRP A 176 19.34 -4.73 11.57
N ARG A 177 20.33 -5.30 12.24
CA ARG A 177 21.05 -6.47 11.75
C ARG A 177 20.18 -7.73 11.74
N GLU A 178 19.35 -7.96 12.76
CA GLU A 178 18.40 -9.08 12.76
C GLU A 178 17.46 -9.04 11.54
N ILE A 179 16.91 -7.86 11.22
CA ILE A 179 16.04 -7.67 10.04
C ILE A 179 16.80 -7.98 8.74
N ARG A 180 18.02 -7.43 8.59
CA ARG A 180 18.86 -7.67 7.41
C ARG A 180 19.23 -9.14 7.24
N GLU A 181 19.68 -9.77 8.32
CA GLU A 181 20.06 -11.19 8.32
C GLU A 181 18.85 -12.08 8.02
N ALA A 182 17.67 -11.75 8.54
CA ALA A 182 16.44 -12.49 8.26
C ALA A 182 16.03 -12.36 6.78
N ALA A 183 16.07 -11.15 6.21
CA ALA A 183 15.79 -10.95 4.79
C ALA A 183 16.78 -11.75 3.94
N GLU A 184 18.09 -11.61 4.17
CA GLU A 184 19.10 -12.35 3.40
C GLU A 184 18.98 -13.87 3.53
N ALA A 185 18.58 -14.38 4.68
CA ALA A 185 18.44 -15.82 4.91
C ALA A 185 17.25 -16.45 4.17
N PHE A 186 16.22 -15.66 3.83
CA PHE A 186 15.00 -16.12 3.18
C PHE A 186 14.86 -15.68 1.73
N TYR A 187 15.74 -14.81 1.23
CA TYR A 187 15.78 -14.50 -0.18
C TYR A 187 16.26 -15.72 -0.97
N ASP A 188 15.40 -16.28 -1.81
CA ASP A 188 15.73 -17.42 -2.64
C ASP A 188 16.72 -17.02 -3.74
N ARG A 189 17.97 -17.44 -3.58
CA ARG A 189 19.05 -17.23 -4.54
C ARG A 189 19.30 -18.45 -5.44
N GLU A 190 18.39 -19.43 -5.45
CA GLU A 190 18.43 -20.51 -6.44
C GLU A 190 17.97 -19.99 -7.80
N ASP A 191 18.28 -20.71 -8.87
CA ASP A 191 17.86 -20.37 -10.23
C ASP A 191 16.33 -20.35 -10.39
N THR A 192 15.57 -20.92 -9.46
CA THR A 192 14.11 -20.88 -9.46
C THR A 192 13.48 -19.62 -8.88
N CYS A 193 14.22 -18.83 -8.08
CA CYS A 193 13.75 -17.55 -7.52
C CYS A 193 12.32 -17.59 -6.95
N ARG A 194 12.01 -18.54 -6.06
CA ARG A 194 10.62 -18.81 -5.64
C ARG A 194 10.07 -17.81 -4.63
N PHE A 195 10.94 -17.09 -3.93
CA PHE A 195 10.54 -16.18 -2.87
C PHE A 195 11.55 -15.06 -2.69
N THR A 196 11.06 -13.83 -2.66
CA THR A 196 11.88 -12.62 -2.48
C THR A 196 11.58 -11.95 -1.13
N THR A 197 12.63 -11.57 -0.42
CA THR A 197 12.51 -10.73 0.77
C THR A 197 13.21 -9.40 0.56
N PHE A 198 12.70 -8.34 1.17
CA PHE A 198 13.32 -7.04 1.17
C PHE A 198 13.85 -6.67 2.55
N VAL A 199 14.99 -5.96 2.56
CA VAL A 199 15.38 -5.20 3.74
C VAL A 199 14.53 -3.94 3.78
N ALA A 200 13.75 -3.76 4.85
CA ALA A 200 12.84 -2.63 4.99
C ALA A 200 12.64 -2.23 6.46
N TYR A 201 12.04 -1.06 6.66
CA TYR A 201 11.58 -0.56 7.96
C TYR A 201 10.47 0.48 7.74
N GLU A 202 9.67 0.77 8.76
CA GLU A 202 8.73 1.90 8.71
C GLU A 202 9.29 3.13 9.43
N TRP A 203 9.15 4.29 8.78
CA TRP A 203 9.30 5.62 9.38
C TRP A 203 7.93 6.08 9.84
N SER A 204 7.73 6.23 11.15
CA SER A 204 6.38 6.25 11.74
C SER A 204 6.04 7.59 12.38
N GLY A 205 6.08 8.65 11.57
CA GLY A 205 5.72 9.99 12.01
C GLY A 205 4.22 10.16 12.19
N ALA A 206 3.78 10.64 13.35
CA ALA A 206 2.36 10.79 13.64
C ALA A 206 1.98 12.16 14.25
N PRO A 207 2.48 13.31 13.75
CA PRO A 207 2.37 14.59 14.45
C PRO A 207 0.92 14.98 14.76
N GLY A 208 0.62 15.20 16.05
CA GLY A 208 -0.75 15.45 16.49
C GLY A 208 -1.69 14.28 16.23
N THR A 209 -1.17 13.05 16.23
CA THR A 209 -1.87 11.77 15.96
C THR A 209 -2.30 11.55 14.50
N ARG A 210 -1.85 12.42 13.59
CA ARG A 210 -2.14 12.34 12.15
C ARG A 210 -1.08 11.45 11.50
N ASN A 211 -1.52 10.42 10.80
CA ASN A 211 -0.63 9.44 10.20
C ASN A 211 0.21 10.07 9.08
N TRP A 212 1.54 10.05 9.20
CA TRP A 212 2.53 10.36 8.16
C TRP A 212 3.47 9.16 7.93
N HIS A 213 3.04 7.92 8.17
CA HIS A 213 3.94 6.77 8.08
C HIS A 213 4.37 6.45 6.64
N ARG A 214 5.56 5.84 6.50
CA ARG A 214 6.16 5.43 5.22
C ARG A 214 6.94 4.13 5.38
N ASN A 215 6.69 3.15 4.53
CA ASN A 215 7.50 1.94 4.43
C ASN A 215 8.73 2.21 3.56
N VAL A 216 9.94 2.17 4.14
CA VAL A 216 11.21 2.38 3.45
C VAL A 216 11.79 1.03 3.04
N ILE A 217 11.97 0.82 1.73
CA ILE A 217 12.33 -0.47 1.13
C ILE A 217 13.61 -0.31 0.32
N PHE A 218 14.59 -1.18 0.56
CA PHE A 218 15.87 -1.17 -0.14
C PHE A 218 15.92 -2.20 -1.27
N ARG A 219 16.52 -1.83 -2.39
CA ARG A 219 16.69 -2.69 -3.57
C ARG A 219 17.49 -3.96 -3.31
N ASN A 220 18.49 -3.90 -2.43
CA ASN A 220 19.40 -5.01 -2.17
C ASN A 220 19.99 -4.93 -0.74
N GLU A 221 20.96 -5.78 -0.43
CA GLU A 221 21.61 -5.87 0.89
C GLU A 221 22.54 -4.68 1.21
N HIS A 222 22.87 -3.87 0.20
CA HIS A 222 23.58 -2.61 0.36
C HIS A 222 22.60 -1.55 0.85
N VAL A 223 22.51 -1.44 2.17
CA VAL A 223 21.57 -0.54 2.85
C VAL A 223 22.32 0.43 3.77
N LEU A 224 21.59 1.40 4.34
CA LEU A 224 22.12 2.32 5.35
C LEU A 224 22.69 1.55 6.56
N GLU A 225 23.75 2.10 7.18
CA GLU A 225 24.33 1.54 8.41
C GLU A 225 23.27 1.41 9.51
N ARG A 226 22.33 2.36 9.56
CA ARG A 226 21.19 2.40 10.47
C ARG A 226 19.96 2.96 9.74
N PRO A 227 18.73 2.56 10.10
CA PRO A 227 17.54 3.20 9.58
C PRO A 227 17.47 4.66 10.05
N ILE A 228 16.95 5.53 9.19
CA ILE A 228 16.59 6.90 9.55
C ILE A 228 15.15 6.84 10.04
N SER A 229 14.91 6.99 11.34
CA SER A 229 13.56 6.99 11.92
C SER A 229 12.99 8.40 12.07
N TYR A 230 11.71 8.52 12.42
CA TYR A 230 11.06 9.79 12.77
C TYR A 230 11.75 10.53 13.92
N PHE A 231 12.39 9.79 14.84
CA PHE A 231 13.16 10.38 15.93
C PHE A 231 14.54 10.92 15.51
N ASP A 232 15.08 10.43 14.40
CA ASP A 232 16.33 10.92 13.82
C ASP A 232 16.09 12.17 12.96
N GLU A 233 15.04 12.12 12.14
CA GLU A 233 14.55 13.23 11.33
C GLU A 233 13.04 13.11 11.12
N SER A 234 12.30 14.08 11.63
CA SER A 234 10.83 14.11 11.66
C SER A 234 10.20 14.85 10.49
N ARG A 235 11.00 15.32 9.53
CA ARG A 235 10.54 16.09 8.36
C ARG A 235 10.68 15.25 7.09
N PRO A 236 9.58 14.97 6.36
CA PRO A 236 9.61 14.12 5.17
C PRO A 236 10.60 14.58 4.11
N GLU A 237 10.66 15.89 3.82
CA GLU A 237 11.56 16.43 2.80
C GLU A 237 13.04 16.29 3.17
N VAL A 238 13.33 16.19 4.46
CA VAL A 238 14.69 15.93 4.94
C VAL A 238 14.98 14.43 4.95
N LEU A 239 14.01 13.57 5.29
CA LEU A 239 14.12 12.12 5.12
C LEU A 239 14.48 11.77 3.68
N TRP A 240 13.71 12.23 2.70
CA TRP A 240 13.97 11.92 1.28
C TRP A 240 15.36 12.39 0.85
N ARG A 241 15.78 13.57 1.32
CA ARG A 241 17.11 14.11 1.01
C ARG A 241 18.22 13.24 1.59
N LEU A 242 18.06 12.77 2.83
CA LEU A 242 19.03 11.88 3.48
C LEU A 242 19.05 10.50 2.83
N LEU A 243 17.89 9.94 2.44
CA LEU A 243 17.84 8.70 1.67
C LEU A 243 18.59 8.83 0.34
N LYS A 244 18.40 9.95 -0.37
CA LYS A 244 19.15 10.23 -1.60
C LYS A 244 20.65 10.38 -1.34
N GLU A 245 21.04 11.23 -0.39
CA GLU A 245 22.45 11.54 -0.10
C GLU A 245 23.23 10.33 0.49
N GLU A 246 22.60 9.55 1.38
CA GLU A 246 23.26 8.48 2.15
C GLU A 246 23.11 7.07 1.53
N CYS A 247 22.15 6.87 0.61
CA CYS A 247 21.97 5.61 -0.11
C CYS A 247 22.24 5.75 -1.61
N ILE A 248 21.40 6.49 -2.34
CA ILE A 248 21.42 6.52 -3.83
C ILE A 248 22.71 7.16 -4.37
N GLU A 249 23.10 8.32 -3.84
CA GLU A 249 24.29 9.06 -4.27
C GLU A 249 25.57 8.60 -3.55
N ALA A 250 25.42 7.83 -2.47
CA ALA A 250 26.53 7.29 -1.72
C ALA A 250 27.28 6.21 -2.55
N LYS A 251 28.57 6.05 -2.27
CA LYS A 251 29.35 4.96 -2.86
C LYS A 251 28.87 3.64 -2.26
N GLY A 252 28.08 2.85 -2.99
CA GLY A 252 27.70 1.54 -2.45
C GLY A 252 26.59 0.74 -3.12
N HIS A 253 26.18 0.99 -4.37
CA HIS A 253 25.09 0.25 -5.04
C HIS A 253 23.76 0.19 -4.25
N CYS A 254 23.56 1.10 -3.30
CA CYS A 254 22.33 1.22 -2.51
C CYS A 254 21.28 1.96 -3.36
N ASP A 255 20.07 1.44 -3.36
CA ASP A 255 18.90 2.11 -3.90
C ASP A 255 17.72 1.87 -2.97
N VAL A 256 16.84 2.85 -2.85
CA VAL A 256 15.78 2.89 -1.85
C VAL A 256 14.58 3.64 -2.38
N LEU A 257 13.39 3.22 -1.97
CA LEU A 257 12.14 3.95 -2.11
C LEU A 257 11.38 3.96 -0.78
N ALA A 258 10.42 4.85 -0.67
CA ALA A 258 9.49 4.95 0.44
C ALA A 258 8.05 4.87 -0.08
N ILE A 259 7.15 4.23 0.66
CA ILE A 259 5.74 4.09 0.32
C ILE A 259 4.92 4.76 1.42
N PRO A 260 4.40 5.99 1.23
CA PRO A 260 3.39 6.55 2.11
C PRO A 260 2.14 5.68 2.10
N HIS A 261 1.51 5.56 3.28
CA HIS A 261 0.36 4.67 3.43
C HIS A 261 -0.69 5.21 4.39
N ASN A 262 -1.91 4.67 4.31
CA ASN A 262 -3.01 4.96 5.23
C ASN A 262 -3.29 6.48 5.32
N THR A 263 -3.39 7.13 4.16
CA THR A 263 -3.62 8.58 4.04
C THR A 263 -4.98 9.00 4.59
N ASN A 264 -5.99 8.12 4.54
CA ASN A 264 -7.29 8.28 5.21
C ASN A 264 -7.21 8.63 6.71
N LEU A 265 -6.06 8.40 7.37
CA LEU A 265 -5.82 8.76 8.77
C LEU A 265 -4.84 9.93 8.96
N SER A 266 -4.57 10.69 7.90
CA SER A 266 -3.70 11.86 7.95
C SER A 266 -4.44 13.16 8.30
N ASN A 267 -5.78 13.16 8.24
CA ASN A 267 -6.62 14.35 8.44
C ASN A 267 -6.19 15.51 7.51
N GLY A 268 -5.91 15.18 6.26
CA GLY A 268 -5.58 16.07 5.15
C GLY A 268 -4.19 16.71 5.27
N THR A 269 -3.25 16.06 5.95
CA THR A 269 -1.94 16.68 6.24
C THR A 269 -0.74 16.01 5.60
N MET A 270 -0.89 14.80 5.04
CA MET A 270 0.25 14.09 4.44
C MET A 270 0.62 14.64 3.05
N MET A 271 -0.36 14.81 2.16
CA MET A 271 -0.14 15.16 0.74
C MET A 271 -0.60 16.58 0.41
N THR A 272 0.05 17.57 1.02
CA THR A 272 -0.41 18.97 0.95
C THR A 272 0.33 19.86 -0.05
N GLY A 273 1.49 19.42 -0.55
CA GLY A 273 2.38 20.28 -1.33
C GLY A 273 3.03 21.41 -0.51
N ILE A 274 3.01 21.30 0.83
CA ILE A 274 3.59 22.28 1.75
C ILE A 274 4.73 21.62 2.54
N ASP A 275 5.88 22.28 2.60
CA ASP A 275 7.06 21.79 3.33
C ASP A 275 6.99 22.04 4.85
N SER A 276 7.97 21.52 5.59
CA SER A 276 8.01 21.67 7.05
C SER A 276 8.19 23.13 7.54
N THR A 277 8.54 24.06 6.66
CA THR A 277 8.62 25.50 6.96
C THR A 277 7.27 26.20 6.79
N GLY A 278 6.28 25.51 6.21
CA GLY A 278 4.97 26.06 5.86
C GLY A 278 4.96 26.75 4.49
N ALA A 279 5.99 26.57 3.68
CA ALA A 279 6.06 27.11 2.33
C ALA A 279 5.55 26.09 1.30
N PRO A 280 4.91 26.53 0.20
CA PRO A 280 4.65 25.64 -0.93
C PRO A 280 5.93 24.98 -1.43
N TYR A 281 5.80 23.76 -1.94
CA TYR A 281 6.91 23.02 -2.50
C TYR A 281 7.62 23.80 -3.59
N THR A 282 8.94 23.71 -3.56
CA THR A 282 9.76 24.07 -4.71
C THR A 282 9.82 22.88 -5.67
N ALA A 283 10.13 23.13 -6.95
CA ALA A 283 10.37 22.07 -7.93
C ALA A 283 11.40 21.03 -7.43
N ALA A 284 12.39 21.44 -6.64
CA ALA A 284 13.39 20.53 -6.07
C ALA A 284 12.82 19.58 -5.00
N ILE A 285 11.93 20.07 -4.13
CA ILE A 285 11.26 19.22 -3.13
C ILE A 285 10.26 18.29 -3.82
N ALA A 286 9.50 18.81 -4.78
CA ALA A 286 8.53 18.02 -5.53
C ALA A 286 9.20 16.89 -6.32
N ALA A 287 10.33 17.17 -6.98
CA ALA A 287 11.10 16.15 -7.71
C ALA A 287 11.68 15.10 -6.76
N LEU A 288 12.13 15.53 -5.58
CA LEU A 288 12.66 14.61 -4.57
C LEU A 288 11.57 13.67 -4.03
N GLN A 289 10.36 14.16 -3.79
CA GLN A 289 9.25 13.30 -3.41
C GLN A 289 8.88 12.33 -4.53
N ALA A 290 8.73 12.82 -5.77
CA ALA A 290 8.38 11.97 -6.90
C ALA A 290 9.42 10.86 -7.17
N GLU A 291 10.70 11.11 -6.89
CA GLU A 291 11.79 10.14 -7.03
C GLU A 291 11.80 9.09 -5.91
N LEU A 292 11.62 9.52 -4.65
CA LEU A 292 11.77 8.65 -3.47
C LEU A 292 10.45 8.00 -3.05
N GLU A 293 9.30 8.57 -3.38
CA GLU A 293 7.96 8.04 -3.12
C GLU A 293 7.23 7.78 -4.44
N PRO A 294 7.64 6.76 -5.23
CA PRO A 294 6.98 6.46 -6.50
C PRO A 294 5.61 5.81 -6.31
N LEU A 295 5.28 5.31 -5.12
CA LEU A 295 4.09 4.49 -4.86
C LEU A 295 3.30 5.03 -3.67
N ILE A 296 2.00 4.75 -3.63
CA ILE A 296 1.12 5.03 -2.49
C ILE A 296 0.25 3.81 -2.18
N GLU A 297 0.12 3.49 -0.89
CA GLU A 297 -0.78 2.43 -0.44
C GLU A 297 -2.23 2.92 -0.41
N ILE A 298 -3.07 2.36 -1.29
CA ILE A 298 -4.48 2.76 -1.42
C ILE A 298 -5.37 2.08 -0.37
N TYR A 299 -4.97 0.90 0.13
CA TYR A 299 -5.79 0.07 0.99
C TYR A 299 -4.97 -0.79 1.95
N GLN A 300 -5.42 -0.86 3.21
CA GLN A 300 -5.02 -1.83 4.22
C GLN A 300 -6.15 -2.05 5.25
N HIS A 301 -5.91 -2.77 6.34
CA HIS A 301 -6.96 -3.14 7.31
C HIS A 301 -7.68 -1.95 7.97
N LYS A 302 -7.04 -0.77 8.08
CA LYS A 302 -7.65 0.51 8.53
C LYS A 302 -8.36 1.26 7.39
N GLY A 303 -8.75 0.55 6.34
CA GLY A 303 -9.72 0.97 5.35
C GLY A 303 -9.15 1.53 4.06
N ASP A 304 -10.08 1.87 3.18
CA ASP A 304 -9.79 2.35 1.83
C ASP A 304 -9.55 3.87 1.75
N SER A 305 -8.49 4.22 1.02
CA SER A 305 -8.10 5.58 0.68
C SER A 305 -8.38 5.95 -0.78
N GLU A 306 -9.08 5.15 -1.59
CA GLU A 306 -9.35 5.47 -3.01
C GLU A 306 -10.12 6.80 -3.16
N CYS A 307 -11.32 6.88 -2.59
CA CYS A 307 -12.26 7.99 -2.77
C CYS A 307 -13.26 8.12 -1.61
N LEU A 308 -14.07 9.18 -1.59
CA LEU A 308 -15.15 9.35 -0.61
C LEU A 308 -16.52 9.03 -1.21
N PRO A 309 -17.45 8.45 -0.42
CA PRO A 309 -18.81 8.25 -0.87
C PRO A 309 -19.53 9.60 -0.96
N GLU A 310 -20.05 9.91 -2.14
CA GLU A 310 -20.82 11.13 -2.42
C GLU A 310 -22.23 10.75 -2.86
N LEU A 311 -23.25 11.35 -2.21
CA LEU A 311 -24.64 11.05 -2.57
C LEU A 311 -24.94 11.55 -3.99
N GLY A 312 -25.18 10.60 -4.90
CA GLY A 312 -25.35 10.91 -6.34
C GLY A 312 -24.04 11.32 -7.01
N GLY A 313 -22.89 11.03 -6.38
CA GLY A 313 -21.58 11.16 -6.97
C GLY A 313 -21.36 10.18 -8.14
N PRO A 314 -20.25 10.35 -8.87
CA PRO A 314 -19.99 9.61 -10.11
C PRO A 314 -19.64 8.13 -9.89
N ASP A 315 -19.45 7.69 -8.65
CA ASP A 315 -18.99 6.34 -8.32
C ASP A 315 -19.68 5.80 -7.07
N GLU A 316 -20.55 4.81 -7.25
CA GLU A 316 -21.27 4.13 -6.18
C GLU A 316 -20.39 3.23 -5.31
N PHE A 317 -19.16 2.90 -5.72
CA PHE A 317 -18.27 1.97 -5.02
C PHE A 317 -17.25 2.66 -4.10
N CYS A 318 -17.37 3.98 -3.91
CA CYS A 318 -16.55 4.75 -2.98
C CYS A 318 -16.95 4.57 -1.51
N ASP A 319 -17.94 3.73 -1.19
CA ASP A 319 -18.34 3.36 0.17
C ASP A 319 -17.58 2.14 0.73
N PHE A 320 -16.64 1.59 -0.03
CA PHE A 320 -15.83 0.43 0.32
C PHE A 320 -14.95 0.66 1.55
N GLU A 321 -15.03 -0.24 2.53
CA GLU A 321 -14.17 -0.33 3.73
C GLU A 321 -13.79 1.03 4.34
N LYS A 322 -14.79 1.90 4.57
CA LYS A 322 -14.58 3.21 5.19
C LYS A 322 -14.54 3.14 6.70
N VAL A 323 -13.51 3.74 7.27
CA VAL A 323 -13.38 3.93 8.72
C VAL A 323 -14.02 5.24 9.19
N PRO A 324 -14.66 5.28 10.36
CA PRO A 324 -15.40 6.46 10.83
C PRO A 324 -14.52 7.52 11.51
N TYR A 325 -13.20 7.47 11.35
CA TYR A 325 -12.24 8.34 12.04
C TYR A 325 -11.07 8.73 11.10
N VAL A 326 -10.34 9.79 11.47
CA VAL A 326 -9.38 10.47 10.57
C VAL A 326 -7.97 10.59 11.16
N THR A 327 -7.73 9.98 12.32
CA THR A 327 -6.42 10.00 13.02
C THR A 327 -6.19 8.67 13.72
N LEU A 328 -4.92 8.34 13.99
CA LEU A 328 -4.54 7.13 14.73
C LEU A 328 -5.13 7.12 16.15
N ALA A 329 -5.26 8.29 16.79
CA ALA A 329 -5.93 8.38 18.08
C ALA A 329 -7.45 8.25 17.97
N GLY A 330 -8.06 8.74 16.88
CA GLY A 330 -9.49 8.56 16.60
C GLY A 330 -9.88 7.09 16.54
N ALA A 331 -9.06 6.27 15.87
CA ALA A 331 -9.20 4.81 15.84
C ALA A 331 -9.23 4.19 17.25
N ASN A 332 -8.28 4.60 18.10
CA ASN A 332 -8.14 4.05 19.46
C ASN A 332 -9.14 4.61 20.49
N LEU A 333 -9.72 5.78 20.24
CA LEU A 333 -10.62 6.48 21.18
C LEU A 333 -12.10 6.41 20.76
N GLY A 334 -12.42 5.77 19.63
CA GLY A 334 -13.77 5.70 19.08
C GLY A 334 -14.34 7.08 18.70
N SER A 335 -13.49 8.02 18.30
CA SER A 335 -13.90 9.38 17.95
C SER A 335 -14.31 9.44 16.49
N VAL A 336 -15.59 9.67 16.23
CA VAL A 336 -16.11 9.75 14.87
C VAL A 336 -15.88 11.14 14.25
N SER A 337 -15.40 11.18 13.02
CA SER A 337 -15.08 12.40 12.29
C SER A 337 -15.18 12.20 10.79
N GLN A 338 -15.60 13.24 10.07
CA GLN A 338 -15.62 13.22 8.62
C GLN A 338 -14.20 13.46 8.07
N PRO A 339 -13.69 12.58 7.20
CA PRO A 339 -12.38 12.76 6.57
C PRO A 339 -12.40 13.91 5.55
N PRO A 340 -11.33 14.69 5.43
CA PRO A 340 -11.15 15.64 4.34
C PRO A 340 -10.86 14.92 3.02
N GLU A 341 -11.28 15.54 1.90
CA GLU A 341 -11.00 15.03 0.55
C GLU A 341 -9.50 14.80 0.29
N ALA A 342 -8.63 15.64 0.87
CA ALA A 342 -7.17 15.57 0.73
C ALA A 342 -6.53 14.27 1.29
N ASP A 343 -7.30 13.43 1.98
CA ASP A 343 -6.84 12.12 2.44
C ASP A 343 -6.98 11.01 1.39
N PHE A 344 -7.70 11.26 0.28
CA PHE A 344 -8.05 10.22 -0.69
C PHE A 344 -7.24 10.33 -1.98
N VAL A 345 -6.82 9.17 -2.48
CA VAL A 345 -5.87 9.02 -3.59
C VAL A 345 -6.35 9.74 -4.86
N ARG A 346 -7.64 9.70 -5.21
CA ARG A 346 -8.14 10.45 -6.38
C ARG A 346 -7.85 11.96 -6.27
N ASN A 347 -8.11 12.54 -5.10
CA ASN A 347 -7.87 13.95 -4.84
C ASN A 347 -6.38 14.26 -4.75
N ILE A 348 -5.58 13.35 -4.19
CA ILE A 348 -4.12 13.47 -4.10
C ILE A 348 -3.50 13.49 -5.51
N LEU A 349 -3.92 12.59 -6.39
CA LEU A 349 -3.45 12.53 -7.78
C LEU A 349 -3.85 13.79 -8.57
N ALA A 350 -5.08 14.29 -8.36
CA ALA A 350 -5.53 15.55 -8.94
C ALA A 350 -4.71 16.75 -8.44
N GLU A 351 -4.46 16.82 -7.13
CA GLU A 351 -3.62 17.87 -6.51
C GLU A 351 -2.19 17.84 -7.06
N GLY A 352 -1.65 16.65 -7.33
CA GLY A 352 -0.35 16.50 -7.99
C GLY A 352 -0.29 17.17 -9.36
N MET A 353 -1.32 16.95 -10.19
CA MET A 353 -1.45 17.60 -11.51
C MET A 353 -1.69 19.12 -11.40
N ARG A 354 -2.38 19.57 -10.35
CA ARG A 354 -2.54 21.00 -10.03
C ARG A 354 -1.19 21.65 -9.69
N ILE A 355 -0.43 21.07 -8.77
CA ILE A 355 0.92 21.51 -8.39
C ILE A 355 1.85 21.51 -9.62
N GLU A 356 1.80 20.48 -10.45
CA GLU A 356 2.57 20.39 -11.69
C GLU A 356 2.32 21.59 -12.61
N SER A 357 1.10 22.14 -12.64
CA SER A 357 0.78 23.33 -13.44
C SER A 357 1.44 24.62 -12.92
N GLU A 358 1.89 24.64 -11.67
CA GLU A 358 2.55 25.80 -11.04
C GLU A 358 4.08 25.73 -11.12
N ILE A 359 4.65 24.53 -11.01
CA ILE A 359 6.09 24.31 -10.83
C ILE A 359 6.72 23.28 -11.79
N ASP A 360 5.97 22.82 -12.80
CA ASP A 360 6.39 21.86 -13.85
C ASP A 360 6.86 20.49 -13.33
N VAL A 361 6.51 20.14 -12.09
CA VAL A 361 6.85 18.85 -11.47
C VAL A 361 5.65 18.35 -10.66
N ASN A 362 5.21 17.13 -10.94
CA ASN A 362 4.16 16.46 -10.17
C ASN A 362 4.76 15.66 -8.99
N PRO A 363 4.62 16.09 -7.73
CA PRO A 363 5.12 15.35 -6.57
C PRO A 363 4.32 14.08 -6.26
N PHE A 364 3.09 13.96 -6.79
CA PHE A 364 2.12 12.91 -6.46
C PHE A 364 1.80 12.04 -7.68
N ALA A 365 2.76 11.85 -8.59
CA ALA A 365 2.64 10.92 -9.72
C ALA A 365 2.86 9.45 -9.26
N PHE A 366 2.04 9.02 -8.30
CA PHE A 366 2.15 7.74 -7.59
C PHE A 366 1.59 6.56 -8.37
N GLY A 367 2.28 5.41 -8.31
CA GLY A 367 1.71 4.10 -8.58
C GLY A 367 0.94 3.56 -7.37
N ILE A 368 0.13 2.55 -7.58
CA ILE A 368 -0.76 2.00 -6.55
C ILE A 368 -0.22 0.68 -6.02
N VAL A 369 -0.29 0.53 -4.70
CA VAL A 369 -0.08 -0.71 -3.95
C VAL A 369 -1.13 -0.86 -2.85
N ALA A 370 -1.20 -2.02 -2.21
CA ALA A 370 -2.00 -2.28 -1.02
C ALA A 370 -1.20 -3.16 -0.04
N GLY A 371 -1.60 -3.27 1.21
CA GLY A 371 -0.87 -4.05 2.20
C GLY A 371 -1.78 -4.58 3.30
N THR A 372 -1.28 -5.53 4.09
CA THR A 372 -2.06 -5.98 5.26
C THR A 372 -1.94 -5.01 6.40
N ASP A 373 -0.76 -4.39 6.58
CA ASP A 373 -0.38 -3.70 7.81
C ASP A 373 -0.65 -4.60 9.02
N THR A 374 -0.38 -5.90 8.89
CA THR A 374 -0.61 -6.88 9.95
C THR A 374 0.30 -6.60 11.14
N HIS A 375 -0.22 -6.63 12.37
CA HIS A 375 0.66 -6.72 13.56
C HIS A 375 0.69 -8.11 14.18
N LEU A 376 0.19 -9.15 13.51
CA LEU A 376 0.38 -10.54 13.92
C LEU A 376 1.72 -11.11 13.44
N GLY A 377 2.41 -10.46 12.51
CA GLY A 377 3.53 -11.04 11.78
C GLY A 377 3.09 -12.09 10.75
N THR A 378 1.90 -11.91 10.16
CA THR A 378 1.27 -12.85 9.22
C THR A 378 1.03 -12.19 7.87
N PRO A 379 2.09 -11.93 7.06
CA PRO A 379 1.97 -11.22 5.78
C PRO A 379 0.99 -11.90 4.82
N GLY A 380 0.19 -11.11 4.13
CA GLY A 380 -0.79 -11.57 3.14
C GLY A 380 -1.94 -12.42 3.67
N ASN A 381 -2.23 -12.39 4.98
CA ASN A 381 -3.38 -13.07 5.56
C ASN A 381 -4.68 -12.26 5.37
N VAL A 382 -5.10 -12.17 4.12
CA VAL A 382 -6.15 -11.25 3.64
C VAL A 382 -7.53 -11.91 3.49
N GLU A 383 -7.70 -13.13 3.96
CA GLU A 383 -8.94 -13.87 3.77
C GLU A 383 -10.03 -13.38 4.72
N GLU A 384 -11.23 -13.16 4.17
CA GLU A 384 -12.42 -12.82 4.93
C GLU A 384 -12.88 -14.02 5.80
N ASP A 385 -12.74 -15.25 5.30
CA ASP A 385 -13.00 -16.44 6.11
C ASP A 385 -11.84 -16.74 7.05
N GLY A 386 -12.16 -17.15 8.28
CA GLY A 386 -11.14 -17.48 9.27
C GLY A 386 -10.26 -16.29 9.70
N TYR A 387 -10.60 -15.04 9.35
CA TYR A 387 -9.88 -13.84 9.75
C TYR A 387 -9.58 -13.86 11.27
N PRO A 388 -8.30 -13.86 11.68
CA PRO A 388 -7.93 -14.04 13.09
C PRO A 388 -7.95 -12.74 13.90
N GLY A 389 -8.29 -11.62 13.26
CA GLY A 389 -7.99 -10.27 13.73
C GLY A 389 -6.59 -9.85 13.30
N HIS A 390 -6.30 -8.55 13.34
CA HIS A 390 -5.05 -8.01 12.82
C HIS A 390 -3.98 -7.87 13.92
N ALA A 391 -4.40 -7.86 15.19
CA ALA A 391 -3.66 -7.40 16.37
C ALA A 391 -3.12 -5.98 16.20
N GLY A 392 -3.14 -5.10 17.21
CA GLY A 392 -2.75 -3.71 16.98
C GLY A 392 -3.69 -2.71 17.64
N ALA A 393 -3.94 -1.60 16.92
CA ALA A 393 -5.12 -0.78 17.14
C ALA A 393 -6.35 -1.66 16.88
N GLY A 394 -7.16 -1.94 17.91
CA GLY A 394 -8.25 -2.92 17.83
C GLY A 394 -8.47 -3.63 19.16
N THR A 395 -8.95 -4.87 19.13
CA THR A 395 -9.17 -5.67 20.35
C THR A 395 -8.02 -6.65 20.59
N PRO A 396 -7.07 -6.35 21.50
CA PRO A 396 -5.88 -7.17 21.64
C PRO A 396 -6.17 -8.52 22.30
N ALA A 397 -5.78 -9.59 21.63
CA ALA A 397 -5.87 -10.97 22.13
C ALA A 397 -4.57 -11.41 22.84
N ARG A 398 -4.02 -10.55 23.72
CA ARG A 398 -2.68 -10.76 24.33
C ARG A 398 -2.64 -11.97 25.26
N GLU A 399 -3.52 -11.97 26.27
CA GLU A 399 -3.58 -13.01 27.31
C GLU A 399 -4.67 -14.04 27.04
N GLU A 400 -5.81 -13.59 26.53
CA GLU A 400 -6.95 -14.41 26.14
C GLU A 400 -7.65 -13.82 24.92
N LEU A 401 -8.49 -14.61 24.27
CA LEU A 401 -9.38 -14.09 23.24
C LEU A 401 -10.49 -13.26 23.91
N PRO A 402 -10.70 -12.01 23.50
CA PRO A 402 -11.86 -11.26 23.95
C PRO A 402 -13.15 -12.01 23.55
N PRO A 403 -14.22 -11.94 24.37
CA PRO A 403 -15.52 -12.47 23.95
C PRO A 403 -16.04 -11.64 22.77
N GLY A 404 -16.61 -12.29 21.76
CA GLY A 404 -17.21 -11.62 20.61
C GLY A 404 -16.42 -11.73 19.31
N LEU A 405 -16.53 -10.68 18.49
CA LEU A 405 -15.71 -10.51 17.29
C LEU A 405 -14.22 -10.41 17.65
N VAL A 406 -13.37 -10.90 16.74
CA VAL A 406 -11.92 -10.94 16.94
C VAL A 406 -11.22 -9.60 16.73
N ASP A 407 -11.93 -8.61 16.17
CA ASP A 407 -11.41 -7.26 15.94
C ASP A 407 -12.52 -6.21 15.91
N ASP A 408 -12.15 -4.94 15.76
CA ASP A 408 -13.09 -3.85 15.46
C ASP A 408 -13.79 -4.11 14.12
N VAL A 409 -15.11 -3.99 14.11
CA VAL A 409 -15.95 -4.25 12.94
C VAL A 409 -15.63 -3.34 11.75
N TYR A 410 -14.99 -2.19 11.95
CA TYR A 410 -14.57 -1.30 10.85
C TYR A 410 -13.25 -1.70 10.19
N PHE A 411 -12.50 -2.65 10.76
CA PHE A 411 -11.28 -3.16 10.13
C PHE A 411 -11.56 -4.32 9.19
N SER A 412 -10.66 -4.52 8.24
CA SER A 412 -10.68 -5.62 7.27
C SER A 412 -9.42 -6.49 7.37
N PRO A 413 -9.33 -7.61 6.66
CA PRO A 413 -8.09 -8.39 6.57
C PRO A 413 -6.90 -7.65 5.91
N GLY A 414 -7.16 -6.54 5.22
CA GLY A 414 -6.17 -5.79 4.44
C GLY A 414 -5.95 -6.35 3.03
N GLY A 415 -4.99 -5.79 2.30
CA GLY A 415 -4.77 -6.07 0.89
C GLY A 415 -3.38 -6.62 0.54
N LEU A 416 -3.12 -6.80 -0.75
CA LEU A 416 -1.84 -7.26 -1.28
C LEU A 416 -1.24 -6.25 -2.27
N THR A 417 0.08 -6.11 -2.22
CA THR A 417 0.84 -5.44 -3.27
C THR A 417 1.10 -6.44 -4.38
N ALA A 418 0.90 -6.03 -5.63
CA ALA A 418 1.33 -6.81 -6.77
C ALA A 418 2.15 -5.98 -7.76
N VAL A 419 3.11 -6.64 -8.41
CA VAL A 419 3.99 -6.03 -9.42
C VAL A 419 4.01 -6.86 -10.69
N TRP A 420 4.18 -6.22 -11.85
CA TRP A 420 4.57 -6.92 -13.07
C TRP A 420 6.08 -6.85 -13.22
N ALA A 421 6.73 -7.98 -12.95
CA ALA A 421 8.17 -8.13 -13.04
C ALA A 421 8.54 -9.29 -13.97
N GLU A 422 9.71 -9.18 -14.58
CA GLU A 422 10.26 -10.15 -15.51
C GLU A 422 10.57 -11.48 -14.82
N GLU A 423 10.91 -11.43 -13.54
CA GLU A 423 11.27 -12.58 -12.71
C GLU A 423 11.06 -12.23 -11.23
N ASN A 424 11.08 -13.25 -10.34
CA ASN A 424 10.92 -13.03 -8.90
C ASN A 424 12.29 -12.85 -8.22
N SER A 425 13.04 -11.85 -8.69
CA SER A 425 14.26 -11.37 -8.05
C SER A 425 14.00 -10.04 -7.34
N ARG A 426 14.78 -9.75 -6.29
CA ARG A 426 14.69 -8.50 -5.54
C ARG A 426 14.88 -7.28 -6.45
N GLU A 427 15.82 -7.37 -7.39
CA GLU A 427 16.07 -6.34 -8.38
C GLU A 427 14.86 -6.13 -9.32
N ALA A 428 14.32 -7.19 -9.92
CA ALA A 428 13.21 -7.07 -10.87
C ALA A 428 11.94 -6.51 -10.21
N ILE A 429 11.62 -6.97 -8.99
CA ILE A 429 10.48 -6.46 -8.21
C ILE A 429 10.69 -5.00 -7.82
N PHE A 430 11.88 -4.63 -7.34
CA PHE A 430 12.17 -3.24 -6.97
C PHE A 430 12.08 -2.30 -8.19
N LEU A 431 12.60 -2.72 -9.34
CA LEU A 431 12.49 -1.95 -10.58
C LEU A 431 11.04 -1.84 -11.05
N ALA A 432 10.21 -2.87 -10.85
CA ALA A 432 8.77 -2.81 -11.11
C ALA A 432 8.07 -1.78 -10.22
N MET A 433 8.42 -1.73 -8.94
CA MET A 433 7.96 -0.70 -8.01
C MET A 433 8.40 0.70 -8.44
N ARG A 434 9.67 0.88 -8.85
CA ARG A 434 10.23 2.17 -9.28
C ARG A 434 9.55 2.71 -10.54
N ARG A 435 9.27 1.83 -11.51
CA ARG A 435 8.55 2.18 -12.75
C ARG A 435 7.03 2.21 -12.60
N LYS A 436 6.52 1.95 -11.38
CA LYS A 436 5.08 1.95 -11.05
C LYS A 436 4.24 0.95 -11.83
N GLU A 437 4.85 -0.13 -12.31
CA GLU A 437 4.09 -1.20 -12.96
C GLU A 437 3.52 -2.15 -11.90
N THR A 438 2.76 -1.54 -10.99
CA THR A 438 2.22 -2.14 -9.76
C THR A 438 0.71 -1.97 -9.72
N PHE A 439 0.07 -2.77 -8.89
CA PHE A 439 -1.34 -2.67 -8.58
C PHE A 439 -1.57 -3.15 -7.14
N GLY A 440 -2.65 -2.68 -6.52
CA GLY A 440 -3.10 -3.18 -5.22
C GLY A 440 -4.32 -4.08 -5.38
N THR A 441 -4.48 -5.08 -4.52
CA THR A 441 -5.75 -5.82 -4.37
C THR A 441 -6.24 -5.73 -2.94
N SER A 442 -7.57 -5.80 -2.74
CA SER A 442 -8.17 -5.73 -1.41
C SER A 442 -8.24 -7.06 -0.66
N GLY A 443 -7.79 -8.14 -1.30
CA GLY A 443 -7.62 -9.44 -0.67
C GLY A 443 -7.29 -10.51 -1.72
N PRO A 444 -8.25 -10.94 -2.55
CA PRO A 444 -8.01 -11.87 -3.64
C PRO A 444 -6.87 -11.44 -4.57
N ARG A 445 -6.13 -12.40 -5.10
CA ARG A 445 -5.03 -12.22 -6.05
C ARG A 445 -5.54 -12.02 -7.47
N ILE A 446 -6.31 -10.96 -7.69
CA ILE A 446 -6.88 -10.57 -9.00
C ILE A 446 -5.77 -9.94 -9.85
N PRO A 447 -5.17 -10.63 -10.83
CA PRO A 447 -4.15 -10.03 -11.67
C PRO A 447 -4.83 -9.11 -12.67
N ILE A 448 -4.41 -7.85 -12.72
CA ILE A 448 -4.96 -6.84 -13.64
C ILE A 448 -3.85 -6.19 -14.46
N ARG A 449 -4.11 -5.99 -15.74
CA ARG A 449 -3.25 -5.24 -16.66
C ARG A 449 -4.00 -4.07 -17.24
N PHE A 450 -3.29 -2.97 -17.43
CA PHE A 450 -3.81 -1.74 -18.01
C PHE A 450 -2.75 -1.10 -18.90
N PHE A 451 -3.14 -0.79 -20.13
CA PHE A 451 -2.28 -0.19 -21.15
C PHE A 451 -2.99 0.98 -21.81
N GLY A 452 -2.24 2.02 -22.13
CA GLY A 452 -2.72 3.21 -22.85
C GLY A 452 -1.91 3.43 -24.12
N ALA A 453 -2.59 3.72 -25.23
CA ALA A 453 -1.97 4.06 -26.51
C ALA A 453 -2.87 5.02 -27.29
N TRP A 454 -2.29 5.70 -28.29
CA TRP A 454 -3.07 6.49 -29.26
C TRP A 454 -3.70 5.63 -30.35
N ASP A 455 -3.13 4.45 -30.59
CA ASP A 455 -3.60 3.47 -31.57
C ASP A 455 -3.38 2.06 -31.01
N LEU A 456 -4.44 1.49 -30.44
CA LEU A 456 -4.41 0.11 -29.95
C LEU A 456 -4.72 -0.86 -31.11
N PRO A 457 -4.04 -2.02 -31.17
CA PRO A 457 -4.35 -3.03 -32.18
C PRO A 457 -5.83 -3.46 -32.15
N GLU A 458 -6.47 -3.51 -33.32
CA GLU A 458 -7.84 -4.02 -33.43
C GLU A 458 -7.92 -5.48 -32.92
N GLY A 459 -8.96 -5.78 -32.14
CA GLY A 459 -9.19 -7.14 -31.64
C GLY A 459 -8.21 -7.60 -30.55
N LEU A 460 -7.48 -6.68 -29.90
CA LEU A 460 -6.46 -6.98 -28.88
C LEU A 460 -6.95 -7.97 -27.79
N CYS A 461 -8.21 -7.86 -27.35
CA CYS A 461 -8.76 -8.74 -26.31
C CYS A 461 -8.86 -10.22 -26.72
N ASP A 462 -9.06 -10.49 -28.00
CA ASP A 462 -9.17 -11.85 -28.55
C ASP A 462 -7.82 -12.40 -29.02
N ASP A 463 -6.75 -11.62 -28.90
CA ASP A 463 -5.44 -11.94 -29.43
C ASP A 463 -4.58 -12.72 -28.42
N VAL A 464 -4.02 -13.84 -28.87
CA VAL A 464 -3.15 -14.68 -28.03
C VAL A 464 -1.83 -13.98 -27.66
N ASP A 465 -1.38 -13.04 -28.50
CA ASP A 465 -0.16 -12.26 -28.30
C ASP A 465 -0.46 -10.87 -27.72
N ARG A 466 -1.65 -10.66 -27.12
CA ARG A 466 -2.12 -9.35 -26.64
C ARG A 466 -1.15 -8.62 -25.74
N VAL A 467 -0.43 -9.34 -24.87
CA VAL A 467 0.52 -8.72 -23.93
C VAL A 467 1.69 -8.09 -24.69
N ALA A 468 2.33 -8.85 -25.58
CA ALA A 468 3.43 -8.36 -26.40
C ALA A 468 2.98 -7.17 -27.28
N LYS A 469 1.82 -7.31 -27.92
CA LYS A 469 1.24 -6.24 -28.76
C LYS A 469 0.92 -4.97 -27.97
N ALA A 470 0.46 -5.09 -26.73
CA ALA A 470 0.17 -3.94 -25.87
C ALA A 470 1.45 -3.21 -25.43
N TYR A 471 2.52 -3.94 -25.07
CA TYR A 471 3.82 -3.33 -24.79
C TYR A 471 4.44 -2.65 -26.02
N ASP A 472 4.27 -3.23 -27.22
CA ASP A 472 4.79 -2.63 -28.46
C ASP A 472 4.01 -1.37 -28.88
N ALA A 473 2.71 -1.31 -28.57
CA ALA A 473 1.82 -0.25 -29.04
C ALA A 473 1.76 0.98 -28.12
N GLY A 474 1.99 0.82 -26.81
CA GLY A 474 1.72 1.88 -25.84
C GLY A 474 2.51 1.76 -24.55
N VAL A 475 1.99 2.38 -23.51
CA VAL A 475 2.58 2.39 -22.17
C VAL A 475 1.76 1.53 -21.21
N PRO A 476 2.40 0.75 -20.32
CA PRO A 476 1.69 0.06 -19.25
C PRO A 476 1.28 1.05 -18.14
N MET A 477 0.41 0.60 -17.24
CA MET A 477 0.14 1.27 -15.97
C MET A 477 1.42 1.70 -15.25
N GLY A 478 1.37 2.87 -14.64
CA GLY A 478 2.54 3.55 -14.08
C GLY A 478 3.26 4.49 -15.06
N GLY A 479 3.02 4.33 -16.37
CA GLY A 479 3.65 5.11 -17.43
C GLY A 479 2.94 6.42 -17.78
N THR A 480 3.61 7.22 -18.59
CA THR A 480 3.06 8.46 -19.16
C THR A 480 2.93 8.31 -20.66
N LEU A 481 1.72 8.51 -21.19
CA LEU A 481 1.47 8.55 -22.62
C LEU A 481 1.80 9.94 -23.16
N GLU A 482 2.87 10.05 -23.94
CA GLU A 482 3.31 11.30 -24.56
C GLU A 482 2.23 11.88 -25.47
N SER A 483 2.00 13.21 -25.42
CA SER A 483 0.95 13.86 -26.21
C SER A 483 1.14 13.64 -27.71
N SER A 484 0.09 13.16 -28.39
CA SER A 484 0.02 13.14 -29.85
C SER A 484 -0.87 14.26 -30.41
N GLY A 485 -1.13 15.32 -29.64
CA GLY A 485 -2.04 16.40 -30.01
C GLY A 485 -3.51 16.01 -29.83
N ALA A 486 -4.30 16.01 -30.92
CA ALA A 486 -5.76 15.84 -30.86
C ALA A 486 -6.25 14.39 -31.11
N SER A 487 -5.36 13.40 -31.01
CA SER A 487 -5.79 11.99 -31.06
C SER A 487 -6.55 11.64 -29.79
N LYS A 488 -7.36 10.59 -29.87
CA LYS A 488 -8.11 10.07 -28.72
C LYS A 488 -7.28 8.98 -28.06
N PRO A 489 -7.02 9.05 -26.74
CA PRO A 489 -6.34 7.97 -26.07
C PRO A 489 -7.27 6.76 -25.98
N ALA A 490 -6.71 5.59 -26.22
CA ALA A 490 -7.37 4.31 -26.12
C ALA A 490 -6.69 3.48 -25.04
N PHE A 491 -7.48 2.73 -24.29
CA PHE A 491 -7.04 1.96 -23.15
C PHE A 491 -7.51 0.52 -23.25
N ALA A 492 -6.61 -0.42 -22.96
CA ALA A 492 -6.92 -1.83 -22.82
C ALA A 492 -6.79 -2.23 -21.36
N VAL A 493 -7.81 -2.88 -20.83
CA VAL A 493 -7.82 -3.45 -19.49
C VAL A 493 -8.25 -4.90 -19.55
N TRP A 494 -7.56 -5.77 -18.82
CA TRP A 494 -8.02 -7.13 -18.59
C TRP A 494 -7.59 -7.63 -17.23
N ALA A 495 -8.41 -8.50 -16.65
CA ALA A 495 -8.15 -9.14 -15.37
C ALA A 495 -8.63 -10.57 -15.36
N SER A 496 -8.06 -11.37 -14.46
CA SER A 496 -8.50 -12.74 -14.17
C SER A 496 -8.97 -12.83 -12.72
N ALA A 497 -10.00 -13.62 -12.47
CA ALA A 497 -10.45 -13.93 -11.11
C ALA A 497 -9.35 -14.68 -10.34
N ASP A 498 -9.27 -14.50 -9.02
CA ASP A 498 -8.42 -15.35 -8.19
C ASP A 498 -8.97 -16.80 -8.24
N PRO A 499 -8.16 -17.80 -8.62
CA PRO A 499 -8.61 -19.20 -8.64
C PRO A 499 -9.06 -19.73 -7.28
N ASP A 500 -8.62 -19.11 -6.18
CA ASP A 500 -9.03 -19.45 -4.82
C ASP A 500 -10.28 -18.66 -4.35
N SER A 501 -10.77 -17.68 -5.13
CA SER A 501 -12.01 -16.95 -4.81
C SER A 501 -13.25 -17.82 -5.03
N ALA A 502 -14.26 -17.62 -4.17
CA ALA A 502 -15.54 -18.31 -4.27
C ALA A 502 -16.42 -17.80 -5.41
N VAL A 503 -16.06 -16.67 -6.01
CA VAL A 503 -16.84 -15.94 -7.02
C VAL A 503 -15.94 -15.47 -8.17
N GLY A 504 -16.54 -15.16 -9.33
CA GLY A 504 -15.82 -14.56 -10.45
C GLY A 504 -15.85 -13.02 -10.47
N LEU A 505 -15.19 -12.44 -11.46
CA LEU A 505 -15.21 -11.00 -11.73
C LEU A 505 -16.60 -10.52 -12.14
N GLU A 506 -17.05 -9.43 -11.55
CA GLU A 506 -18.29 -8.73 -11.91
C GLU A 506 -18.06 -7.83 -13.13
N ARG A 507 -17.10 -6.89 -13.01
CA ARG A 507 -16.85 -5.86 -14.04
C ARG A 507 -15.44 -5.29 -13.98
N LEU A 508 -15.02 -4.70 -15.10
CA LEU A 508 -13.85 -3.83 -15.23
C LEU A 508 -14.29 -2.40 -15.46
N GLN A 509 -13.64 -1.48 -14.75
CA GLN A 509 -13.87 -0.05 -14.82
C GLN A 509 -12.61 0.70 -15.18
N ILE A 510 -12.78 1.81 -15.90
CA ILE A 510 -11.75 2.84 -16.04
C ILE A 510 -12.25 4.10 -15.36
N ILE A 511 -11.40 4.68 -14.52
CA ILE A 511 -11.63 5.91 -13.80
C ILE A 511 -10.75 6.97 -14.45
N LYS A 512 -11.37 8.05 -14.93
CA LYS A 512 -10.73 9.21 -15.51
C LYS A 512 -10.75 10.35 -14.50
N ILE A 513 -9.61 11.00 -14.31
CA ILE A 513 -9.51 12.24 -13.52
C ILE A 513 -8.98 13.34 -14.43
N THR A 514 -9.74 14.42 -14.53
CA THR A 514 -9.39 15.60 -15.33
C THR A 514 -9.22 16.81 -14.43
N VAL A 515 -8.13 17.56 -14.57
CA VAL A 515 -7.85 18.78 -13.81
C VAL A 515 -7.94 20.02 -14.71
N ASP A 516 -8.68 21.02 -14.23
CA ASP A 516 -8.87 22.33 -14.86
C ASP A 516 -8.76 23.43 -13.79
N GLY A 517 -7.61 24.10 -13.76
CA GLY A 517 -7.27 25.06 -12.71
C GLY A 517 -7.24 24.41 -11.32
N ASP A 518 -7.98 24.98 -10.37
CA ASP A 518 -8.09 24.46 -9.00
C ASP A 518 -9.19 23.40 -8.84
N SER A 519 -9.87 23.02 -9.92
CA SER A 519 -10.95 22.04 -9.92
C SER A 519 -10.55 20.76 -10.64
N HIS A 520 -11.18 19.66 -10.24
CA HIS A 520 -11.05 18.39 -10.95
C HIS A 520 -12.40 17.68 -11.05
N GLU A 521 -12.52 16.82 -12.05
CA GLU A 521 -13.70 16.00 -12.32
C GLU A 521 -13.29 14.53 -12.39
N VAL A 522 -14.14 13.65 -11.87
CA VAL A 522 -13.97 12.20 -11.88
C VAL A 522 -15.10 11.58 -12.69
N GLU A 523 -14.75 10.74 -13.65
CA GLU A 523 -15.69 9.97 -14.47
C GLU A 523 -15.35 8.49 -14.37
N VAL A 524 -16.36 7.62 -14.24
CA VAL A 524 -16.19 6.17 -14.14
C VAL A 524 -16.92 5.49 -15.31
N PHE A 525 -16.20 4.61 -16.00
CA PHE A 525 -16.69 3.90 -17.17
C PHE A 525 -16.63 2.40 -16.94
N ASP A 526 -17.77 1.71 -17.00
CA ASP A 526 -17.81 0.25 -17.11
C ASP A 526 -17.36 -0.16 -18.52
N VAL A 527 -16.29 -0.96 -18.63
CA VAL A 527 -15.65 -1.30 -19.91
C VAL A 527 -15.87 -2.77 -20.29
N ALA A 528 -16.02 -3.65 -19.31
CA ALA A 528 -16.33 -5.06 -19.50
C ALA A 528 -17.06 -5.62 -18.27
N GLY A 529 -17.80 -6.72 -18.44
CA GLY A 529 -18.59 -7.35 -17.38
C GLY A 529 -20.09 -7.32 -17.65
N ASP A 530 -20.86 -7.99 -16.80
CA ASP A 530 -22.32 -8.01 -16.86
C ASP A 530 -22.91 -7.33 -15.63
N THR A 531 -23.48 -6.15 -15.84
CA THR A 531 -24.12 -5.33 -14.80
C THR A 531 -25.65 -5.47 -14.80
N SER A 532 -26.18 -6.37 -15.64
CA SER A 532 -27.63 -6.53 -15.84
C SER A 532 -28.33 -7.32 -14.74
N GLY A 533 -27.57 -7.95 -13.84
CA GLY A 533 -28.07 -8.62 -12.64
C GLY A 533 -27.37 -8.12 -11.37
N GLU A 534 -28.14 -7.89 -10.30
CA GLU A 534 -27.60 -7.53 -8.99
C GLU A 534 -27.09 -8.81 -8.29
N ALA A 535 -25.83 -9.15 -8.52
CA ALA A 535 -25.17 -10.17 -7.71
C ALA A 535 -25.13 -9.70 -6.25
N THR A 536 -25.46 -10.61 -5.33
CA THR A 536 -25.52 -10.37 -3.88
C THR A 536 -25.22 -11.67 -3.14
N VAL A 537 -25.25 -11.65 -1.81
CA VAL A 537 -25.19 -12.84 -0.94
C VAL A 537 -26.52 -13.04 -0.22
N ASP A 538 -26.93 -14.30 -0.04
CA ASP A 538 -28.09 -14.62 0.79
C ASP A 538 -27.77 -14.53 2.30
N ASP A 539 -28.78 -14.72 3.15
CA ASP A 539 -28.60 -14.66 4.61
C ASP A 539 -27.64 -15.71 5.17
N ALA A 540 -27.37 -16.78 4.42
CA ALA A 540 -26.42 -17.84 4.75
C ALA A 540 -25.05 -17.63 4.07
N CYS A 541 -24.80 -16.44 3.51
CA CYS A 541 -23.56 -16.08 2.82
C CYS A 541 -23.25 -16.89 1.56
N ASN A 542 -24.28 -17.43 0.89
CA ASN A 542 -24.10 -18.03 -0.42
C ASN A 542 -24.23 -16.96 -1.51
N PRO A 543 -23.35 -16.95 -2.54
CA PRO A 543 -23.52 -16.08 -3.69
C PRO A 543 -24.85 -16.32 -4.42
N VAL A 544 -25.51 -15.24 -4.83
CA VAL A 544 -26.76 -15.25 -5.60
C VAL A 544 -26.60 -14.31 -6.81
N PRO A 545 -26.63 -14.83 -8.05
CA PRO A 545 -26.75 -16.25 -8.41
C PRO A 545 -25.50 -17.07 -8.06
N LEU A 546 -25.68 -18.37 -7.76
CA LEU A 546 -24.60 -19.31 -7.43
C LEU A 546 -23.57 -19.49 -8.57
N GLU A 547 -24.02 -19.33 -9.82
CA GLU A 547 -23.15 -19.22 -11.00
C GLU A 547 -23.15 -17.74 -11.39
N GLY A 548 -22.11 -17.02 -10.98
CA GLY A 548 -22.01 -15.59 -11.23
C GLY A 548 -20.56 -15.17 -11.43
N GLY A 549 -20.35 -14.25 -12.38
CA GLY A 549 -19.06 -13.63 -12.64
C GLY A 549 -18.19 -14.36 -13.65
N ALA A 550 -17.29 -13.62 -14.26
CA ALA A 550 -16.38 -14.10 -15.29
C ALA A 550 -15.05 -14.54 -14.68
N SER A 551 -14.48 -15.63 -15.21
CA SER A 551 -13.11 -16.04 -14.86
C SER A 551 -12.06 -15.08 -15.43
N GLU A 552 -12.41 -14.37 -16.50
CA GLU A 552 -11.57 -13.38 -17.14
C GLU A 552 -12.47 -12.33 -17.81
N LEU A 553 -12.06 -11.07 -17.73
CA LEU A 553 -12.66 -9.96 -18.47
C LEU A 553 -11.57 -9.23 -19.25
N CYS A 554 -11.91 -8.75 -20.44
CA CYS A 554 -11.07 -7.84 -21.22
C CYS A 554 -11.97 -6.79 -21.88
N GLY A 555 -11.52 -5.54 -21.85
CA GLY A 555 -12.24 -4.40 -22.40
C GLY A 555 -11.30 -3.39 -23.05
N ILE A 556 -11.79 -2.75 -24.10
CA ILE A 556 -11.15 -1.61 -24.75
C ILE A 556 -12.03 -0.38 -24.56
N PHE A 557 -11.43 0.71 -24.12
CA PHE A 557 -12.09 2.01 -23.92
C PHE A 557 -11.38 3.06 -24.77
N VAL A 558 -12.15 3.94 -25.40
CA VAL A 558 -11.63 5.12 -26.12
C VAL A 558 -12.26 6.34 -25.48
N ASP A 559 -11.44 7.30 -25.05
CA ASP A 559 -11.97 8.56 -24.51
C ASP A 559 -12.34 9.50 -25.67
N GLU A 560 -13.60 9.39 -26.09
CA GLU A 560 -14.17 10.19 -27.19
C GLU A 560 -14.23 11.68 -26.87
N ASP A 561 -14.27 12.02 -25.57
CA ASP A 561 -14.43 13.38 -25.02
C ASP A 561 -13.12 13.90 -24.42
N TYR A 562 -11.97 13.30 -24.78
CA TYR A 562 -10.66 13.75 -24.34
C TYR A 562 -10.37 15.19 -24.78
N ASP A 563 -10.02 16.05 -23.81
CA ASP A 563 -9.62 17.43 -24.02
C ASP A 563 -8.10 17.58 -23.78
N PRO A 564 -7.28 17.78 -24.83
CA PRO A 564 -5.83 17.91 -24.70
C PRO A 564 -5.37 19.19 -24.01
N THR A 565 -6.30 20.10 -23.68
CA THR A 565 -6.00 21.32 -22.91
C THR A 565 -6.06 21.12 -21.40
N LYS A 566 -6.62 19.99 -20.95
CA LYS A 566 -6.72 19.63 -19.54
C LYS A 566 -5.70 18.55 -19.20
N LYS A 567 -5.20 18.57 -17.97
CA LYS A 567 -4.36 17.48 -17.46
C LYS A 567 -5.26 16.30 -17.11
N THR A 568 -4.92 15.11 -17.60
CA THR A 568 -5.77 13.94 -17.45
C THR A 568 -4.93 12.72 -17.09
N LEU A 569 -5.47 11.90 -16.20
CA LEU A 569 -4.97 10.56 -15.91
C LEU A 569 -6.12 9.56 -15.91
N TYR A 570 -5.75 8.28 -16.05
CA TYR A 570 -6.67 7.16 -16.05
C TYR A 570 -6.09 6.04 -15.19
N TYR A 571 -6.92 5.34 -14.43
CA TYR A 571 -6.54 4.05 -13.86
C TYR A 571 -7.72 3.09 -13.97
N ALA A 572 -7.45 1.80 -13.84
CA ALA A 572 -8.46 0.77 -13.94
C ALA A 572 -8.75 0.10 -12.59
N ARG A 573 -9.99 -0.36 -12.44
CA ARG A 573 -10.47 -1.13 -11.30
C ARG A 573 -11.15 -2.42 -11.77
N ALA A 574 -10.79 -3.56 -11.19
CA ALA A 574 -11.55 -4.80 -11.33
C ALA A 574 -12.38 -5.01 -10.07
N LEU A 575 -13.62 -5.48 -10.22
CA LEU A 575 -14.50 -5.83 -9.12
C LEU A 575 -14.88 -7.32 -9.24
N GLU A 576 -14.80 -8.05 -8.14
CA GLU A 576 -15.44 -9.36 -8.00
C GLU A 576 -16.92 -9.19 -7.62
N ASN A 577 -17.72 -10.21 -7.89
CA ASN A 577 -19.05 -10.30 -7.31
C ASN A 577 -18.97 -10.26 -5.77
N PRO A 578 -20.03 -9.82 -5.07
CA PRO A 578 -19.98 -9.71 -3.63
C PRO A 578 -19.85 -11.07 -2.94
N THR A 579 -19.10 -11.07 -1.85
CA THR A 579 -19.03 -12.15 -0.85
C THR A 579 -19.40 -11.61 0.53
N CYS A 580 -19.57 -12.48 1.53
CA CYS A 580 -19.76 -12.01 2.88
C CYS A 580 -18.44 -11.54 3.50
N ARG A 581 -18.49 -10.39 4.15
CA ARG A 581 -17.38 -9.85 4.94
C ARG A 581 -17.15 -10.68 6.20
N TRP A 582 -15.93 -10.67 6.73
CA TRP A 582 -15.44 -11.50 7.83
C TRP A 582 -16.33 -11.42 9.06
N HIS A 583 -16.78 -10.22 9.42
CA HIS A 583 -17.61 -10.02 10.60
C HIS A 583 -18.96 -10.70 10.41
N THR A 584 -19.54 -10.67 9.21
CA THR A 584 -20.80 -11.38 8.92
C THR A 584 -20.61 -12.88 9.03
N LEU A 585 -19.51 -13.42 8.51
CA LEU A 585 -19.15 -14.84 8.69
C LEU A 585 -18.99 -15.21 10.17
N ALA A 586 -18.31 -14.37 10.95
CA ALA A 586 -18.11 -14.57 12.39
C ALA A 586 -19.44 -14.52 13.18
N CYS A 587 -20.32 -13.57 12.87
CA CYS A 587 -21.64 -13.46 13.49
C CYS A 587 -22.53 -14.67 13.20
N LEU A 588 -22.52 -15.15 11.95
CA LEU A 588 -23.24 -16.37 11.56
C LEU A 588 -22.70 -17.61 12.28
N ALA A 589 -21.37 -17.75 12.36
CA ALA A 589 -20.72 -18.85 13.08
C ALA A 589 -21.06 -18.85 14.58
N ALA A 590 -21.24 -17.67 15.16
CA ALA A 590 -21.67 -17.49 16.55
C ALA A 590 -23.18 -17.70 16.78
N GLY A 591 -23.97 -17.86 15.71
CA GLY A 591 -25.42 -18.04 15.80
C GLY A 591 -26.18 -16.78 16.20
N VAL A 592 -25.65 -15.60 15.86
CA VAL A 592 -26.30 -14.32 16.15
C VAL A 592 -27.47 -14.09 15.22
N ASP A 593 -28.66 -13.88 15.78
CA ASP A 593 -29.88 -13.47 15.10
C ASP A 593 -30.28 -12.07 15.62
N CYS A 594 -30.24 -11.07 14.73
CA CYS A 594 -30.54 -9.69 15.11
C CYS A 594 -32.01 -9.43 15.44
N GLU A 595 -32.91 -10.35 15.11
CA GLU A 595 -34.32 -10.32 15.50
C GLU A 595 -34.57 -10.97 16.88
N ASP A 596 -33.61 -11.76 17.39
CA ASP A 596 -33.65 -12.38 18.72
C ASP A 596 -32.50 -11.87 19.61
N PRO A 597 -32.74 -10.83 20.44
CA PRO A 597 -31.73 -10.27 21.34
C PRO A 597 -31.09 -11.26 22.31
N GLU A 598 -31.71 -12.42 22.59
CA GLU A 598 -31.12 -13.45 23.46
C GLU A 598 -29.92 -14.16 22.82
N THR A 599 -29.79 -14.08 21.48
CA THR A 599 -28.66 -14.65 20.73
C THR A 599 -27.45 -13.71 20.65
N ILE A 600 -27.64 -12.42 20.95
CA ILE A 600 -26.57 -11.41 20.91
C ILE A 600 -25.72 -11.51 22.18
N GLY A 601 -24.73 -12.41 22.14
CA GLY A 601 -23.74 -12.56 23.22
C GLY A 601 -22.86 -11.32 23.39
N LYS A 602 -22.19 -11.23 24.56
CA LYS A 602 -21.21 -10.17 24.84
C LYS A 602 -20.13 -10.13 23.75
N GLY A 603 -19.91 -8.95 23.16
CA GLY A 603 -18.91 -8.70 22.12
C GLY A 603 -19.40 -8.96 20.69
N TYR A 604 -20.64 -9.39 20.51
CA TYR A 604 -21.29 -9.51 19.19
C TYR A 604 -22.31 -8.40 18.93
N GLU A 605 -22.34 -7.35 19.75
CA GLU A 605 -23.28 -6.24 19.59
C GLU A 605 -23.13 -5.55 18.22
N ALA A 606 -21.92 -5.55 17.66
CA ALA A 606 -21.62 -4.99 16.35
C ALA A 606 -22.18 -5.82 15.17
N CYS A 607 -22.54 -7.09 15.38
CA CYS A 607 -23.19 -7.93 14.36
C CYS A 607 -24.52 -7.36 13.89
N CYS A 608 -25.23 -6.73 14.82
CA CYS A 608 -26.53 -6.18 14.57
C CYS A 608 -26.37 -4.67 14.49
N ALA A 609 -26.37 -4.16 13.24
CA ALA A 609 -26.09 -2.79 12.84
C ALA A 609 -26.23 -1.78 14.00
N PRO A 610 -25.18 -1.00 14.32
CA PRO A 610 -25.21 -0.13 15.48
C PRO A 610 -26.44 0.80 15.42
N LYS A 611 -27.38 0.62 16.37
CA LYS A 611 -28.49 1.55 16.62
C LYS A 611 -27.97 2.83 17.29
N SER A 612 -26.78 3.30 16.93
CA SER A 612 -26.16 4.50 17.48
C SER A 612 -25.97 5.52 16.37
N PRO A 613 -26.47 6.77 16.54
CA PRO A 613 -26.31 7.83 15.55
C PRO A 613 -24.85 8.24 15.31
N ASN A 614 -23.92 7.76 16.13
CA ASN A 614 -22.50 8.10 16.03
C ASN A 614 -21.66 7.07 15.26
N HIS A 615 -22.19 5.90 14.90
CA HIS A 615 -21.43 4.83 14.25
C HIS A 615 -22.19 4.37 12.99
N PRO A 616 -21.63 4.55 11.78
CA PRO A 616 -22.30 4.13 10.55
C PRO A 616 -22.44 2.59 10.52
N PRO A 617 -23.52 2.05 9.91
CA PRO A 617 -23.64 0.62 9.72
C PRO A 617 -22.49 0.10 8.85
N VAL A 618 -21.98 -1.09 9.19
CA VAL A 618 -20.98 -1.79 8.37
C VAL A 618 -21.70 -2.71 7.38
N PRO A 619 -21.37 -2.67 6.08
CA PRO A 619 -21.96 -3.57 5.09
C PRO A 619 -21.73 -5.04 5.42
N ARG A 620 -22.74 -5.89 5.24
CA ARG A 620 -22.63 -7.36 5.45
C ARG A 620 -21.81 -8.04 4.36
N GLU A 621 -21.87 -7.50 3.15
CA GLU A 621 -21.18 -8.00 1.97
C GLU A 621 -20.02 -7.07 1.59
N ILE A 622 -19.04 -7.64 0.90
CA ILE A 622 -17.86 -6.95 0.39
C ILE A 622 -17.69 -7.28 -1.09
N ARG A 623 -17.30 -6.29 -1.90
CA ARG A 623 -16.90 -6.46 -3.30
C ARG A 623 -15.41 -6.22 -3.40
N GLU A 624 -14.68 -7.33 -3.35
CA GLU A 624 -13.24 -7.38 -3.50
C GLU A 624 -12.81 -6.82 -4.86
N ARG A 625 -11.62 -6.24 -4.90
CA ARG A 625 -11.20 -5.42 -6.03
C ARG A 625 -9.70 -5.34 -6.20
N ALA A 626 -9.30 -4.92 -7.40
CA ALA A 626 -7.93 -4.55 -7.73
C ALA A 626 -7.89 -3.15 -8.33
N TRP A 627 -6.83 -2.39 -8.06
CA TRP A 627 -6.58 -1.05 -8.59
C TRP A 627 -5.24 -0.99 -9.29
N THR A 628 -5.23 -0.57 -10.55
CA THR A 628 -3.97 -0.37 -11.28
C THR A 628 -3.29 0.91 -10.88
N SER A 629 -1.97 0.97 -11.08
CA SER A 629 -1.31 2.28 -11.18
C SER A 629 -1.92 3.14 -12.30
N PRO A 630 -1.92 4.48 -12.18
CA PRO A 630 -2.45 5.34 -13.22
C PRO A 630 -1.57 5.36 -14.47
N ILE A 631 -2.17 5.73 -15.60
CA ILE A 631 -1.49 6.23 -16.79
C ILE A 631 -1.79 7.71 -16.90
N TRP A 632 -0.75 8.53 -16.96
CA TRP A 632 -0.87 9.97 -17.15
C TRP A 632 -0.78 10.32 -18.63
N ILE A 633 -1.51 11.34 -19.08
CA ILE A 633 -1.30 11.92 -20.40
C ILE A 633 -0.39 13.13 -20.26
N ALA A 634 0.74 13.12 -20.98
CA ALA A 634 1.64 14.27 -20.98
C ALA A 634 0.91 15.52 -21.54
N PRO A 635 1.18 16.72 -21.00
CA PRO A 635 0.63 17.95 -21.56
C PRO A 635 1.11 18.15 -23.01
N SER A 636 0.26 18.73 -23.85
CA SER A 636 0.68 19.12 -25.20
C SER A 636 1.73 20.25 -25.14
N PRO A 637 2.83 20.18 -25.89
CA PRO A 637 3.91 21.16 -25.85
C PRO A 637 3.54 22.55 -26.40
#